data_AF-V5I965-F1
#
_entry.id   AF-V5I965-F1
#
_cell.length_a   1.000
_cell.length_b   1.000
_cell.length_c   1.000
_cell.angle_alpha   90.00
_cell.angle_beta   90.00
_cell.angle_gamma   90.00
#
_symmetry.space_group_name_H-M   'P 1'
#
loop_
_entity.id
_entity.type
_entity.pdbx_description
1 polymer ?
#
loop_
_entity_poly.entity_id
_entity_poly.type
_entity_poly.pdbx_seq_one_letter_code
_entity_poly.pdbx_strand_id
1 'polypeptide(L)'
;KDVRFHLHKILDELFPLQGLSDAVDDVSAVAASALIPVAEKLTKLVPGSVPLVVTKLWDLLSEQDELAAACNSFMGLLAAILNLPQAQALLPPQPLNEVVPRLWPFLSHSTSSVRKATLQTLGTLTEKPKDGTCLLWDAQLLQDAMRHVYQRVLVEPNRDVRDVAEKVWSNLVRNSGLVELLHAACPFITVWLFLGMQPVRVPFDANLLILAKSHGHKKKGGIDGLQNFDHTVVPPKLYIAGSETTPVAVRELNAMQVRCMAARMLGLLSCFIIKPAPGVDYSADLEKPVDCYVKVLLVHLNSKSALQRMMTGLVVAEWARLNDQPQDCPEALKQRLHTCLNECVYFDEIAHSFTRLAQETRDFVATLKHYKVPINIQNDSVFTLQHIEQLTGAETQQVLVKFKLKTKIQESLEERRRSIQGSATQTSNDQLMLSVSTLAALSGAIVMFRALPDKLTPVVKPLMESVRRENDENLQRIAAQHLAILLDQCRGRTPCPNDKIIANLCTFLRCDPEFTPVVHKNHGEHSKDMHNKPGNYNGIVTLNNQQRNAERAVFKRSNSTGRGPGRPPAMDIPLEELLKEEDDSQRINGIQRRGATLALTAITEHFGAELPSKAPKLWEFIVGQLSEAIDPYNFDSNVLYNR
;
A
#
# COMPACT_ATOMS: atom_id res chain seq x y z
N LYS A 1 37.77 -15.03 34.90
CA LYS A 1 38.14 -16.09 33.95
C LYS A 1 37.44 -17.41 34.29
N ASP A 2 37.07 -17.64 35.55
CA ASP A 2 36.40 -18.87 36.02
C ASP A 2 34.94 -19.09 35.60
N VAL A 3 34.19 -18.01 35.31
CA VAL A 3 32.80 -18.13 34.81
C VAL A 3 32.75 -18.71 33.39
N ARG A 4 33.73 -18.40 32.52
CA ARG A 4 33.82 -19.02 31.18
C ARG A 4 34.13 -20.51 31.26
N PHE A 5 34.95 -20.91 32.22
CA PHE A 5 35.35 -22.30 32.41
C PHE A 5 34.19 -23.15 32.95
N HIS A 6 33.40 -22.60 33.87
CA HIS A 6 32.19 -23.27 34.36
C HIS A 6 31.08 -23.34 33.30
N LEU A 7 30.89 -22.27 32.49
CA LEU A 7 29.88 -22.32 31.43
C LEU A 7 30.21 -23.34 30.33
N HIS A 8 31.49 -23.50 29.99
CA HIS A 8 31.91 -24.49 28.99
C HIS A 8 31.65 -25.92 29.48
N LYS A 9 31.94 -26.19 30.75
CA LYS A 9 31.69 -27.50 31.38
C LYS A 9 30.21 -27.79 31.56
N ILE A 10 29.43 -26.79 31.99
CA ILE A 10 27.97 -26.86 32.10
C ILE A 10 27.35 -27.05 30.71
N LEU A 11 27.80 -26.33 29.68
CA LEU A 11 27.28 -26.50 28.33
C LEU A 11 27.64 -27.87 27.76
N ASP A 12 28.84 -28.39 27.96
CA ASP A 12 29.22 -29.73 27.49
C ASP A 12 28.48 -30.86 28.25
N GLU A 13 28.24 -30.73 29.56
CA GLU A 13 27.51 -31.73 30.38
C GLU A 13 25.97 -31.62 30.28
N LEU A 14 25.42 -30.41 30.07
CA LEU A 14 23.98 -30.15 29.89
C LEU A 14 23.60 -29.91 28.43
N PHE A 15 24.47 -30.22 27.46
CA PHE A 15 24.24 -29.81 26.08
C PHE A 15 22.87 -30.37 25.63
N PRO A 16 21.90 -29.51 25.31
CA PRO A 16 20.53 -29.94 25.02
C PRO A 16 20.42 -30.70 23.68
N LEU A 17 21.51 -31.21 23.11
CA LEU A 17 21.50 -32.17 22.02
C LEU A 17 20.77 -33.46 22.42
N GLN A 18 20.89 -33.90 23.68
CA GLN A 18 20.09 -35.03 24.17
C GLN A 18 18.60 -34.67 24.20
N GLY A 19 18.25 -33.50 24.73
CA GLY A 19 16.87 -33.02 24.76
C GLY A 19 16.28 -32.77 23.37
N LEU A 20 17.08 -32.25 22.43
CA LEU A 20 16.71 -32.03 21.03
C LEU A 20 16.61 -33.33 20.21
N SER A 21 17.22 -34.40 20.73
CA SER A 21 17.14 -35.74 20.14
C SER A 21 16.19 -36.66 20.91
N ASP A 22 15.37 -36.10 21.79
CA ASP A 22 14.37 -36.86 22.54
C ASP A 22 13.27 -37.35 21.60
N ALA A 23 12.72 -38.51 21.89
CA ALA A 23 11.63 -39.11 21.12
C ALA A 23 10.29 -38.37 21.32
N VAL A 24 10.18 -37.57 22.38
CA VAL A 24 9.00 -36.75 22.67
C VAL A 24 9.22 -35.34 22.11
N ASP A 25 8.37 -34.96 21.15
CA ASP A 25 8.47 -33.68 20.45
C ASP A 25 8.38 -32.48 21.39
N ASP A 26 7.58 -32.55 22.46
CA ASP A 26 7.48 -31.49 23.47
C ASP A 26 8.80 -31.28 24.22
N VAL A 27 9.55 -32.36 24.50
CA VAL A 27 10.86 -32.28 25.15
C VAL A 27 11.87 -31.63 24.20
N SER A 28 11.87 -32.07 22.95
CA SER A 28 12.67 -31.47 21.88
C SER A 28 12.33 -29.99 21.69
N ALA A 29 11.06 -29.62 21.72
CA ALA A 29 10.59 -28.25 21.57
C ALA A 29 11.00 -27.35 22.74
N VAL A 30 10.92 -27.85 23.97
CA VAL A 30 11.39 -27.13 25.17
C VAL A 30 12.91 -26.95 25.12
N ALA A 31 13.66 -27.98 24.72
CA ALA A 31 15.11 -27.91 24.53
C ALA A 31 15.48 -26.86 23.46
N ALA A 32 14.78 -26.85 22.33
CA ALA A 32 14.97 -25.85 21.28
C ALA A 32 14.66 -24.43 21.79
N SER A 33 13.53 -24.24 22.49
CA SER A 33 13.15 -22.95 23.08
C SER A 33 14.18 -22.43 24.09
N ALA A 34 14.73 -23.30 24.94
CA ALA A 34 15.76 -22.94 25.92
C ALA A 34 17.07 -22.48 25.25
N LEU A 35 17.36 -22.96 24.04
CA LEU A 35 18.55 -22.58 23.28
C LEU A 35 18.42 -21.22 22.56
N ILE A 36 17.20 -20.74 22.26
CA ILE A 36 17.01 -19.50 21.49
C ILE A 36 17.72 -18.29 22.13
N PRO A 37 17.55 -17.98 23.43
CA PRO A 37 18.19 -16.81 24.05
C PRO A 37 19.72 -16.90 24.14
N VAL A 38 20.28 -18.10 24.00
CA VAL A 38 21.72 -18.37 24.11
C VAL A 38 22.38 -18.75 22.78
N ALA A 39 21.66 -18.65 21.65
CA ALA A 39 22.17 -19.01 20.33
C ALA A 39 23.50 -18.31 19.98
N GLU A 40 23.64 -17.01 20.31
CA GLU A 40 24.90 -16.29 20.10
C GLU A 40 26.06 -16.88 20.93
N LYS A 41 25.79 -17.22 22.20
CA LYS A 41 26.81 -17.83 23.07
C LYS A 41 27.18 -19.24 22.62
N LEU A 42 26.22 -20.00 22.09
CA LEU A 42 26.43 -21.35 21.53
C LEU A 42 27.49 -21.30 20.42
N THR A 43 27.40 -20.34 19.49
CA THR A 43 28.38 -20.20 18.39
C THR A 43 29.79 -19.81 18.86
N LYS A 44 29.93 -19.18 20.04
CA LYS A 44 31.22 -18.73 20.59
C LYS A 44 31.86 -19.75 21.53
N LEU A 45 31.05 -20.42 22.33
CA LEU A 45 31.53 -21.29 23.41
C LEU A 45 31.64 -22.74 22.96
N VAL A 46 30.75 -23.22 22.09
CA VAL A 46 30.74 -24.63 21.64
C VAL A 46 30.54 -24.70 20.11
N PRO A 47 31.47 -24.13 19.32
CA PRO A 47 31.32 -24.01 17.86
C PRO A 47 31.19 -25.36 17.14
N GLY A 48 31.82 -26.42 17.67
CA GLY A 48 31.78 -27.76 17.06
C GLY A 48 30.40 -28.42 17.06
N SER A 49 29.51 -28.02 17.98
CA SER A 49 28.16 -28.57 18.09
C SER A 49 27.16 -27.86 17.18
N VAL A 50 27.48 -26.68 16.64
CA VAL A 50 26.56 -25.88 15.81
C VAL A 50 26.09 -26.64 14.56
N PRO A 51 26.96 -27.30 13.78
CA PRO A 51 26.51 -28.08 12.62
C PRO A 51 25.57 -29.23 13.01
N LEU A 52 25.86 -29.93 14.11
CA LEU A 52 25.02 -31.03 14.61
C LEU A 52 23.62 -30.56 14.99
N VAL A 53 23.52 -29.42 15.70
CA VAL A 53 22.24 -28.80 16.07
C VAL A 53 21.45 -28.41 14.82
N VAL A 54 22.09 -27.77 13.84
CA VAL A 54 21.43 -27.33 12.60
C VAL A 54 20.93 -28.54 11.79
N THR A 55 21.74 -29.58 11.62
CA THR A 55 21.32 -30.82 10.95
C THR A 55 20.12 -31.44 11.66
N LYS A 56 20.16 -31.55 13.00
CA LYS A 56 19.05 -32.12 13.77
C LYS A 56 17.78 -31.30 13.64
N LEU A 57 17.88 -29.97 13.63
CA LEU A 57 16.73 -29.08 13.40
C LEU A 57 16.12 -29.28 12.00
N TRP A 58 16.94 -29.46 10.97
CA TRP A 58 16.44 -29.77 9.63
C TRP A 58 15.71 -31.11 9.58
N ASP A 59 16.21 -32.13 10.29
CA ASP A 59 15.56 -33.44 10.37
C ASP A 59 14.23 -33.34 11.11
N LEU A 60 14.19 -32.67 12.26
CA LEU A 60 12.95 -32.41 13.00
C LEU A 60 11.93 -31.67 12.13
N LEU A 61 12.32 -30.61 11.42
CA LEU A 61 11.41 -29.88 10.53
C LEU A 61 10.90 -30.71 9.34
N SER A 62 11.60 -31.80 8.96
CA SER A 62 11.14 -32.70 7.90
C SER A 62 10.15 -33.76 8.37
N GLU A 63 10.17 -34.10 9.66
CA GLU A 63 9.35 -35.16 10.25
C GLU A 63 8.05 -34.63 10.88
N GLN A 64 7.98 -33.33 11.16
CA GLN A 64 6.91 -32.71 11.93
C GLN A 64 5.71 -32.23 11.10
N ASP A 65 4.52 -32.34 11.68
CA ASP A 65 3.32 -31.68 11.18
C ASP A 65 3.51 -30.15 11.28
N GLU A 66 3.23 -29.43 10.19
CA GLU A 66 3.34 -27.97 10.14
C GLU A 66 2.49 -27.28 11.21
N LEU A 67 1.41 -27.91 11.69
CA LEU A 67 0.53 -27.39 12.73
C LEU A 67 0.99 -27.74 14.16
N ALA A 68 2.06 -28.52 14.33
CA ALA A 68 2.56 -28.90 15.65
C ALA A 68 3.13 -27.68 16.39
N ALA A 69 2.79 -27.54 17.68
CA ALA A 69 3.28 -26.45 18.53
C ALA A 69 4.82 -26.41 18.63
N ALA A 70 5.45 -27.58 18.52
CA ALA A 70 6.91 -27.77 18.53
C ALA A 70 7.63 -26.99 17.41
N CYS A 71 6.97 -26.80 16.26
CA CYS A 71 7.55 -26.14 15.08
C CYS A 71 7.97 -24.69 15.34
N ASN A 72 7.27 -23.98 16.23
CA ASN A 72 7.65 -22.61 16.60
C ASN A 72 9.03 -22.56 17.28
N SER A 73 9.34 -23.54 18.12
CA SER A 73 10.63 -23.66 18.80
C SER A 73 11.74 -24.05 17.82
N PHE A 74 11.50 -25.05 16.97
CA PHE A 74 12.49 -25.54 16.01
C PHE A 74 12.84 -24.48 14.95
N MET A 75 11.81 -23.89 14.32
CA MET A 75 12.00 -22.84 13.32
C MET A 75 12.62 -21.58 13.95
N GLY A 76 12.19 -21.22 15.17
CA GLY A 76 12.74 -20.10 15.93
C GLY A 76 14.23 -20.27 16.23
N LEU A 77 14.65 -21.45 16.70
CA LEU A 77 16.07 -21.73 16.97
C LEU A 77 16.90 -21.77 15.67
N LEU A 78 16.39 -22.41 14.62
CA LEU A 78 17.07 -22.48 13.34
C LEU A 78 17.33 -21.09 12.77
N ALA A 79 16.30 -20.21 12.78
CA ALA A 79 16.44 -18.82 12.37
C ALA A 79 17.43 -18.06 13.27
N ALA A 80 17.37 -18.25 14.59
CA ALA A 80 18.28 -17.60 15.53
C ALA A 80 19.74 -17.97 15.31
N ILE A 81 20.04 -19.23 14.97
CA ILE A 81 21.40 -19.69 14.67
C ILE A 81 21.85 -19.20 13.30
N LEU A 82 21.07 -19.42 12.23
CA LEU A 82 21.50 -19.13 10.85
C LEU A 82 21.73 -17.64 10.60
N ASN A 83 20.96 -16.76 11.25
CA ASN A 83 21.16 -15.30 11.13
C ASN A 83 22.46 -14.80 11.79
N LEU A 84 23.21 -15.64 12.51
CA LEU A 84 24.47 -15.24 13.13
C LEU A 84 25.63 -15.34 12.12
N PRO A 85 26.39 -14.26 11.89
CA PRO A 85 27.54 -14.29 10.98
C PRO A 85 28.61 -15.33 11.35
N GLN A 86 28.70 -15.65 12.66
CA GLN A 86 29.59 -16.67 13.21
C GLN A 86 29.12 -18.08 12.85
N ALA A 87 27.82 -18.36 12.94
CA ALA A 87 27.27 -19.65 12.54
C ALA A 87 27.49 -19.91 11.03
N GLN A 88 27.30 -18.89 10.19
CA GLN A 88 27.56 -19.00 8.75
C GLN A 88 29.01 -19.36 8.41
N ALA A 89 29.97 -19.02 9.28
CA ALA A 89 31.38 -19.40 9.10
C ALA A 89 31.68 -20.83 9.58
N LEU A 90 30.85 -21.38 10.47
CA LEU A 90 31.00 -22.72 11.04
C LEU A 90 30.26 -23.79 10.23
N LEU A 91 29.23 -23.39 9.47
CA LEU A 91 28.39 -24.29 8.70
C LEU A 91 28.96 -24.51 7.29
N PRO A 92 28.90 -25.74 6.76
CA PRO A 92 29.13 -25.96 5.34
C PRO A 92 28.04 -25.27 4.51
N PRO A 93 28.31 -24.98 3.21
CA PRO A 93 27.26 -24.55 2.28
C PRO A 93 26.06 -25.49 2.37
N GLN A 94 24.88 -24.91 2.59
CA GLN A 94 23.66 -25.70 2.80
C GLN A 94 23.14 -26.23 1.46
N PRO A 95 22.74 -27.51 1.36
CA PRO A 95 22.19 -28.07 0.13
C PRO A 95 20.78 -27.52 -0.13
N LEU A 96 20.68 -26.45 -0.92
CA LEU A 96 19.43 -25.71 -1.14
C LEU A 96 18.27 -26.62 -1.59
N ASN A 97 18.55 -27.58 -2.49
CA ASN A 97 17.55 -28.54 -2.98
C ASN A 97 16.92 -29.42 -1.89
N GLU A 98 17.60 -29.61 -0.76
CA GLU A 98 17.09 -30.44 0.35
C GLU A 98 16.44 -29.60 1.44
N VAL A 99 17.02 -28.44 1.78
CA VAL A 99 16.60 -27.65 2.94
C VAL A 99 15.50 -26.65 2.60
N VAL A 100 15.51 -26.06 1.40
CA VAL A 100 14.54 -25.03 1.01
C VAL A 100 13.11 -25.62 0.92
N PRO A 101 12.89 -26.80 0.32
CA PRO A 101 11.55 -27.40 0.29
C PRO A 101 10.95 -27.72 1.67
N ARG A 102 11.78 -27.97 2.69
CA ARG A 102 11.32 -28.19 4.07
C ARG A 102 10.68 -26.95 4.68
N LEU A 103 10.94 -25.75 4.13
CA LEU A 103 10.42 -24.48 4.64
C LEU A 103 9.02 -24.12 4.12
N TRP A 104 8.58 -24.69 2.99
CA TRP A 104 7.30 -24.34 2.35
C TRP A 104 6.07 -24.44 3.25
N PRO A 105 5.89 -25.51 4.04
CA PRO A 105 4.76 -25.65 4.95
C PRO A 105 4.67 -24.46 5.94
N PHE A 106 5.82 -24.08 6.50
CA PHE A 106 5.92 -23.05 7.54
C PHE A 106 5.69 -21.61 7.04
N LEU A 107 5.72 -21.35 5.73
CA LEU A 107 5.37 -20.05 5.16
C LEU A 107 3.87 -19.73 5.28
N SER A 108 3.03 -20.76 5.42
CA SER A 108 1.57 -20.62 5.58
C SER A 108 1.10 -20.85 7.01
N HIS A 109 2.03 -21.01 7.96
CA HIS A 109 1.72 -21.28 9.36
C HIS A 109 0.79 -20.23 9.99
N SER A 110 -0.08 -20.64 10.91
CA SER A 110 -1.07 -19.76 11.57
C SER A 110 -0.41 -18.62 12.36
N THR A 111 0.71 -18.92 13.05
CA THR A 111 1.48 -17.96 13.85
C THR A 111 2.43 -17.12 12.99
N SER A 112 2.35 -15.79 13.12
CA SER A 112 3.21 -14.85 12.38
C SER A 112 4.70 -14.94 12.73
N SER A 113 5.05 -15.28 13.98
CA SER A 113 6.45 -15.47 14.39
C SER A 113 7.13 -16.61 13.63
N VAL A 114 6.41 -17.71 13.42
CA VAL A 114 6.89 -18.86 12.64
C VAL A 114 7.11 -18.43 11.19
N ARG A 115 6.11 -17.80 10.55
CA ARG A 115 6.25 -17.29 9.19
C ARG A 115 7.45 -16.33 9.04
N LYS A 116 7.64 -15.43 10.02
CA LYS A 116 8.79 -14.51 10.07
C LYS A 116 10.11 -15.27 10.17
N ALA A 117 10.22 -16.23 11.09
CA ALA A 117 11.41 -17.04 11.30
C ALA A 117 11.76 -17.87 10.06
N THR A 118 10.76 -18.48 9.42
CA THR A 118 10.91 -19.21 8.14
C THR A 118 11.47 -18.32 7.05
N LEU A 119 10.93 -17.12 6.89
CA LEU A 119 11.42 -16.14 5.92
C LEU A 119 12.81 -15.60 6.28
N GLN A 120 13.14 -15.46 7.56
CA GLN A 120 14.48 -15.06 8.00
C GLN A 120 15.51 -16.15 7.67
N THR A 121 15.17 -17.41 7.91
CA THR A 121 16.01 -18.56 7.49
C THR A 121 16.19 -18.58 5.98
N LEU A 122 15.10 -18.45 5.20
CA LEU A 122 15.18 -18.37 3.74
C LEU A 122 15.99 -17.13 3.29
N GLY A 123 15.88 -16.02 4.00
CA GLY A 123 16.69 -14.82 3.80
C GLY A 123 18.18 -15.10 3.94
N THR A 124 18.58 -15.83 4.98
CA THR A 124 19.98 -16.27 5.15
C THR A 124 20.42 -17.20 4.02
N LEU A 125 19.59 -18.17 3.63
CA LEU A 125 19.92 -19.12 2.56
C LEU A 125 20.03 -18.48 1.18
N THR A 126 19.44 -17.30 0.99
CA THR A 126 19.42 -16.56 -0.28
C THR A 126 20.43 -15.40 -0.30
N GLU A 127 21.10 -15.11 0.81
CA GLU A 127 22.12 -14.05 0.90
C GLU A 127 23.31 -14.34 -0.02
N LYS A 128 23.95 -13.27 -0.51
CA LYS A 128 25.08 -13.40 -1.42
C LYS A 128 26.26 -14.07 -0.69
N PRO A 129 26.83 -15.15 -1.24
CA PRO A 129 28.04 -15.77 -0.72
C PRO A 129 29.19 -14.75 -0.53
N LYS A 130 30.00 -14.92 0.52
CA LYS A 130 31.08 -14.00 0.90
C LYS A 130 32.23 -13.95 -0.13
N ASP A 131 32.41 -15.02 -0.88
CA ASP A 131 33.33 -15.15 -2.02
C ASP A 131 32.82 -14.44 -3.28
N GLY A 132 31.60 -13.89 -3.25
CA GLY A 132 31.03 -13.07 -4.32
C GLY A 132 30.42 -13.86 -5.48
N THR A 133 30.44 -15.20 -5.41
CA THR A 133 29.85 -16.09 -6.40
C THR A 133 28.32 -16.02 -6.38
N CYS A 134 27.68 -16.37 -7.50
CA CYS A 134 26.23 -16.52 -7.55
C CYS A 134 25.80 -17.83 -6.90
N LEU A 135 24.60 -17.85 -6.32
CA LEU A 135 24.02 -19.09 -5.81
C LEU A 135 23.63 -19.99 -7.00
N LEU A 136 24.05 -21.24 -6.95
CA LEU A 136 23.65 -22.27 -7.92
C LEU A 136 22.25 -22.75 -7.57
N TRP A 137 21.27 -22.26 -8.31
CA TRP A 137 19.88 -22.68 -8.21
C TRP A 137 19.54 -23.70 -9.28
N ASP A 138 18.78 -24.72 -8.90
CA ASP A 138 17.93 -25.38 -9.87
C ASP A 138 16.78 -24.42 -10.27
N ALA A 139 16.47 -24.34 -11.57
CA ALA A 139 15.49 -23.39 -12.08
C ALA A 139 14.08 -23.65 -11.53
N GLN A 140 13.70 -24.92 -11.33
CA GLN A 140 12.40 -25.28 -10.75
C GLN A 140 12.35 -24.92 -9.27
N LEU A 141 13.43 -25.15 -8.51
CA LEU A 141 13.49 -24.75 -7.11
C LEU A 141 13.41 -23.21 -6.95
N LEU A 142 14.13 -22.46 -7.80
CA LEU A 142 14.08 -20.98 -7.78
C LEU A 142 12.68 -20.47 -8.11
N GLN A 143 12.04 -21.08 -9.11
CA GLN A 143 10.65 -20.77 -9.48
C GLN A 143 9.71 -20.97 -8.29
N ASP A 144 9.79 -22.12 -7.62
CA ASP A 144 8.93 -22.42 -6.47
C ASP A 144 9.20 -21.47 -5.30
N ALA A 145 10.48 -21.13 -5.03
CA ALA A 145 10.86 -20.15 -4.03
C ALA A 145 10.29 -18.76 -4.32
N MET A 146 10.44 -18.25 -5.55
CA MET A 146 9.89 -16.97 -5.97
C MET A 146 8.36 -16.95 -5.85
N ARG A 147 7.68 -18.02 -6.27
CA ARG A 147 6.22 -18.14 -6.17
C ARG A 147 5.77 -18.09 -4.71
N HIS A 148 6.34 -18.92 -3.84
CA HIS A 148 5.99 -18.95 -2.41
C HIS A 148 6.21 -17.59 -1.73
N VAL A 149 7.34 -16.93 -1.99
CA VAL A 149 7.66 -15.62 -1.41
C VAL A 149 6.70 -14.54 -1.91
N TYR A 150 6.44 -14.49 -3.22
CA TYR A 150 5.54 -13.48 -3.80
C TYR A 150 4.11 -13.63 -3.28
N GLN A 151 3.57 -14.85 -3.27
CA GLN A 151 2.24 -15.09 -2.71
C GLN A 151 2.19 -14.76 -1.23
N ARG A 152 3.24 -15.08 -0.46
CA ARG A 152 3.28 -14.77 0.96
C ARG A 152 3.13 -13.27 1.19
N VAL A 153 3.85 -12.43 0.43
CA VAL A 153 3.67 -10.97 0.46
C VAL A 153 2.24 -10.57 0.16
N LEU A 154 1.63 -11.17 -0.86
CA LEU A 154 0.26 -10.85 -1.27
C LEU A 154 -0.80 -11.17 -0.20
N VAL A 155 -0.59 -12.21 0.60
CA VAL A 155 -1.60 -12.71 1.56
C VAL A 155 -1.22 -12.46 3.03
N GLU A 156 -0.15 -11.72 3.31
CA GLU A 156 0.34 -11.49 4.68
C GLU A 156 -0.22 -10.19 5.29
N PRO A 157 -0.97 -10.26 6.41
CA PRO A 157 -1.46 -9.07 7.09
C PRO A 157 -0.38 -8.36 7.94
N ASN A 158 0.67 -9.05 8.41
CA ASN A 158 1.68 -8.47 9.27
C ASN A 158 2.82 -7.80 8.48
N ARG A 159 3.05 -6.50 8.72
CA ARG A 159 4.07 -5.71 8.03
C ARG A 159 5.49 -6.26 8.22
N ASP A 160 5.88 -6.62 9.43
CA ASP A 160 7.24 -7.11 9.70
C ASP A 160 7.56 -8.38 8.92
N VAL A 161 6.57 -9.25 8.74
CA VAL A 161 6.72 -10.50 7.96
C VAL A 161 6.88 -10.16 6.48
N ARG A 162 6.08 -9.22 5.97
CA ARG A 162 6.19 -8.71 4.58
C ARG A 162 7.55 -8.10 4.31
N ASP A 163 8.08 -7.27 5.22
CA ASP A 163 9.38 -6.61 5.06
C ASP A 163 10.52 -7.64 4.93
N VAL A 164 10.47 -8.74 5.69
CA VAL A 164 11.44 -9.85 5.53
C VAL A 164 11.24 -10.54 4.18
N ALA A 165 9.99 -10.85 3.79
CA ALA A 165 9.72 -11.50 2.51
C ALA A 165 10.18 -10.68 1.29
N GLU A 166 10.04 -9.35 1.31
CA GLU A 166 10.57 -8.47 0.28
C GLU A 166 12.10 -8.53 0.20
N LYS A 167 12.79 -8.59 1.36
CA LYS A 167 14.24 -8.82 1.40
C LYS A 167 14.62 -10.17 0.75
N VAL A 168 13.90 -11.25 1.08
CA VAL A 168 14.12 -12.57 0.48
C VAL A 168 13.94 -12.51 -1.04
N TRP A 169 12.88 -11.86 -1.52
CA TRP A 169 12.67 -11.69 -2.96
C TRP A 169 13.83 -10.94 -3.62
N SER A 170 14.29 -9.84 -3.02
CA SER A 170 15.45 -9.10 -3.55
C SER A 170 16.69 -9.98 -3.63
N ASN A 171 16.92 -10.83 -2.63
CA ASN A 171 18.03 -11.80 -2.64
C ASN A 171 17.88 -12.82 -3.78
N LEU A 172 16.69 -13.42 -3.94
CA LEU A 172 16.42 -14.39 -5.01
C LEU A 172 16.65 -13.80 -6.40
N VAL A 173 16.25 -12.54 -6.63
CA VAL A 173 16.44 -11.87 -7.92
C VAL A 173 17.90 -11.46 -8.15
N ARG A 174 18.59 -10.91 -7.14
CA ARG A 174 19.93 -10.34 -7.30
C ARG A 174 21.06 -11.37 -7.23
N ASN A 175 20.88 -12.47 -6.50
CA ASN A 175 21.96 -13.42 -6.20
C ASN A 175 21.89 -14.71 -7.04
N SER A 176 20.84 -14.89 -7.84
CA SER A 176 20.70 -16.01 -8.78
C SER A 176 21.39 -15.74 -10.11
N GLY A 177 21.81 -16.80 -10.80
CA GLY A 177 22.27 -16.70 -12.19
C GLY A 177 21.14 -16.23 -13.12
N LEU A 178 21.50 -15.46 -14.16
CA LEU A 178 20.50 -14.87 -15.07
C LEU A 178 19.71 -15.94 -15.82
N VAL A 179 20.36 -17.02 -16.25
CA VAL A 179 19.70 -18.10 -17.02
C VAL A 179 18.64 -18.79 -16.17
N GLU A 180 19.00 -19.16 -14.95
CA GLU A 180 18.11 -19.81 -13.98
C GLU A 180 16.94 -18.89 -13.61
N LEU A 181 17.23 -17.60 -13.38
CA LEU A 181 16.22 -16.59 -13.07
C LEU A 181 15.22 -16.40 -14.23
N LEU A 182 15.70 -16.35 -15.48
CA LEU A 182 14.82 -16.21 -16.65
C LEU A 182 13.91 -17.44 -16.81
N HIS A 183 14.45 -18.65 -16.66
CA HIS A 183 13.65 -19.89 -16.70
C HIS A 183 12.61 -19.93 -15.57
N ALA A 184 12.96 -19.46 -14.37
CA ALA A 184 12.06 -19.43 -13.23
C ALA A 184 10.96 -18.35 -13.33
N ALA A 185 11.31 -17.17 -13.83
CA ALA A 185 10.44 -15.99 -13.75
C ALA A 185 9.56 -15.76 -14.98
N CYS A 186 10.08 -15.97 -16.19
CA CYS A 186 9.35 -15.66 -17.43
C CYS A 186 8.00 -16.38 -17.55
N PRO A 187 7.85 -17.66 -17.16
CA PRO A 187 6.54 -18.34 -17.22
C PRO A 187 5.49 -17.76 -16.26
N PHE A 188 5.91 -17.04 -15.21
CA PHE A 188 5.02 -16.58 -14.13
C PHE A 188 4.86 -15.07 -14.04
N ILE A 189 5.59 -14.27 -14.84
CA ILE A 189 5.50 -12.80 -14.76
C ILE A 189 4.09 -12.27 -14.99
N THR A 190 3.34 -12.84 -15.94
CA THR A 190 1.95 -12.49 -16.23
C THR A 190 1.03 -12.88 -15.07
N VAL A 191 1.27 -14.06 -14.47
CA VAL A 191 0.53 -14.55 -13.30
C VAL A 191 0.78 -13.64 -12.10
N TRP A 192 2.03 -13.25 -11.83
CA TRP A 192 2.35 -12.37 -10.71
C TRP A 192 1.78 -10.96 -10.87
N LEU A 193 1.79 -10.41 -12.09
CA LEU A 193 1.08 -9.17 -12.41
C LEU A 193 -0.42 -9.32 -12.11
N PHE A 194 -1.06 -10.38 -12.60
CA PHE A 194 -2.48 -10.65 -12.37
C PHE A 194 -2.82 -10.79 -10.89
N LEU A 195 -2.02 -11.53 -10.11
CA LEU A 195 -2.21 -11.69 -8.68
C LEU A 195 -2.09 -10.34 -7.93
N GLY A 196 -1.16 -9.46 -8.33
CA GLY A 196 -1.07 -8.10 -7.79
C GLY A 196 -2.30 -7.22 -8.10
N MET A 197 -3.00 -7.53 -9.19
CA MET A 197 -4.18 -6.82 -9.68
C MET A 197 -5.51 -7.40 -9.14
N GLN A 198 -5.47 -8.35 -8.19
CA GLN A 198 -6.69 -8.96 -7.65
C GLN A 198 -7.53 -7.95 -6.84
N PRO A 199 -8.86 -7.88 -7.05
CA PRO A 199 -9.74 -7.08 -6.21
C PRO A 199 -9.76 -7.56 -4.75
N VAL A 200 -9.84 -6.63 -3.78
CA VAL A 200 -9.66 -6.96 -2.35
C VAL A 200 -10.71 -7.95 -1.82
N ARG A 201 -11.93 -7.89 -2.36
CA ARG A 201 -13.07 -8.71 -1.93
C ARG A 201 -13.18 -10.04 -2.67
N VAL A 202 -12.32 -10.32 -3.64
CA VAL A 202 -12.37 -11.53 -4.47
C VAL A 202 -11.22 -12.45 -4.07
N PRO A 203 -11.47 -13.73 -3.72
CA PRO A 203 -10.41 -14.65 -3.36
C PRO A 203 -9.53 -14.95 -4.58
N PHE A 204 -8.26 -15.27 -4.34
CA PHE A 204 -7.37 -15.78 -5.37
C PHE A 204 -7.87 -17.11 -5.92
N ASP A 205 -7.67 -17.34 -7.22
CA ASP A 205 -7.86 -18.67 -7.81
C ASP A 205 -6.77 -19.61 -7.29
N ALA A 206 -7.18 -20.70 -6.65
CA ALA A 206 -6.28 -21.70 -6.09
C ALA A 206 -5.35 -22.31 -7.14
N ASN A 207 -5.76 -22.38 -8.41
CA ASN A 207 -4.93 -22.94 -9.50
C ASN A 207 -3.72 -22.06 -9.84
N LEU A 208 -3.79 -20.76 -9.55
CA LEU A 208 -2.68 -19.83 -9.76
C LEU A 208 -1.67 -19.88 -8.61
N LEU A 209 -2.06 -20.48 -7.49
CA LEU A 209 -1.25 -20.55 -6.28
C LEU A 209 -0.46 -21.86 -6.21
N ILE A 210 0.81 -21.80 -5.79
CA ILE A 210 1.54 -22.99 -5.34
C ILE A 210 1.12 -23.35 -3.92
N LEU A 211 0.92 -24.64 -3.69
CA LEU A 211 0.67 -25.22 -2.39
C LEU A 211 1.92 -25.95 -1.92
N ALA A 212 2.26 -25.79 -0.65
CA ALA A 212 3.28 -26.63 -0.02
C ALA A 212 2.75 -28.07 -0.03
N LYS A 213 3.51 -29.00 -0.61
CA LYS A 213 3.19 -30.42 -0.46
C LYS A 213 3.49 -30.78 1.00
N SER A 214 2.45 -30.94 1.82
CA SER A 214 2.62 -31.57 3.12
C SER A 214 3.13 -32.99 2.86
N HIS A 215 4.26 -33.36 3.46
CA HIS A 215 4.78 -34.71 3.37
C HIS A 215 3.82 -35.60 4.16
N GLY A 216 2.79 -36.11 3.47
CA GLY A 216 1.80 -36.96 4.08
C GLY A 216 2.49 -38.11 4.79
N HIS A 217 2.26 -38.23 6.10
CA HIS A 217 2.64 -39.41 6.84
C HIS A 217 2.10 -40.64 6.09
N LYS A 218 2.99 -41.49 5.57
CA LYS A 218 2.66 -42.90 5.40
C LYS A 218 2.34 -43.42 6.80
N LYS A 219 1.07 -43.39 7.22
CA LYS A 219 0.62 -43.99 8.48
C LYS A 219 0.99 -45.47 8.43
N LYS A 220 2.07 -45.84 9.11
CA LYS A 220 2.34 -47.24 9.47
C LYS A 220 1.33 -47.60 10.57
N GLY A 221 0.35 -48.41 10.22
CA GLY A 221 -0.56 -49.07 11.17
C GLY A 221 -1.79 -48.26 11.56
N GLY A 222 -2.87 -48.41 10.80
CA GLY A 222 -4.22 -48.00 11.20
C GLY A 222 -5.21 -49.06 10.72
N ILE A 223 -6.05 -49.53 11.63
CA ILE A 223 -7.04 -50.61 11.41
C ILE A 223 -8.05 -50.17 10.35
N ASP A 224 -8.28 -51.02 9.35
CA ASP A 224 -9.28 -50.83 8.30
C ASP A 224 -10.68 -50.71 8.92
N GLY A 225 -11.31 -49.54 8.79
CA GLY A 225 -12.70 -49.34 9.21
C GLY A 225 -13.11 -47.91 9.62
N LEU A 226 -12.16 -46.99 9.83
CA LEU A 226 -12.45 -45.60 10.28
C LEU A 226 -12.12 -44.51 9.25
N GLN A 227 -11.84 -44.87 7.98
CA GLN A 227 -11.39 -43.94 6.94
C GLN A 227 -12.49 -43.03 6.32
N ASN A 228 -13.74 -43.07 6.81
CA ASN A 228 -14.84 -42.28 6.22
C ASN A 228 -15.11 -40.92 6.88
N PHE A 229 -14.28 -40.48 7.83
CA PHE A 229 -14.27 -39.10 8.34
C PHE A 229 -12.96 -38.39 8.00
N ASP A 230 -12.48 -38.56 6.77
CA ASP A 230 -11.50 -37.61 6.23
C ASP A 230 -12.21 -36.26 6.13
N HIS A 231 -11.99 -35.43 7.15
CA HIS A 231 -12.25 -34.01 7.08
C HIS A 231 -11.55 -33.52 5.82
N THR A 232 -12.33 -33.25 4.78
CA THR A 232 -11.92 -32.41 3.67
C THR A 232 -11.67 -31.02 4.25
N VAL A 233 -10.50 -30.81 4.85
CA VAL A 233 -10.04 -29.51 5.30
C VAL A 233 -9.83 -28.70 4.03
N VAL A 234 -10.90 -28.03 3.59
CA VAL A 234 -10.83 -27.10 2.47
C VAL A 234 -9.85 -26.00 2.91
N PRO A 235 -8.70 -25.83 2.21
CA PRO A 235 -7.76 -24.80 2.58
C PRO A 235 -8.46 -23.44 2.57
N PRO A 236 -8.17 -22.57 3.56
CA PRO A 236 -8.88 -21.31 3.70
C PRO A 236 -8.69 -20.45 2.47
N LYS A 237 -9.75 -19.74 2.05
CA LYS A 237 -9.65 -18.84 0.90
C LYS A 237 -8.63 -17.73 1.19
N LEU A 238 -7.78 -17.47 0.21
CA LEU A 238 -6.76 -16.43 0.30
C LEU A 238 -7.21 -15.20 -0.47
N TYR A 239 -7.00 -14.03 0.13
CA TYR A 239 -7.33 -12.72 -0.42
C TYR A 239 -6.09 -11.83 -0.38
N ILE A 240 -6.11 -10.72 -1.11
CA ILE A 240 -5.05 -9.73 -0.96
C ILE A 240 -5.03 -9.20 0.49
N ALA A 241 -3.84 -9.11 1.05
CA ALA A 241 -3.53 -8.72 2.41
C ALA A 241 -4.11 -9.60 3.54
N GLY A 242 -4.55 -10.83 3.25
CA GLY A 242 -4.94 -11.77 4.32
C GLY A 242 -5.73 -12.99 3.85
N SER A 243 -5.92 -13.94 4.76
CA SER A 243 -6.84 -15.08 4.58
C SER A 243 -8.30 -14.71 4.85
N GLU A 244 -9.21 -15.65 4.62
CA GLU A 244 -10.62 -15.59 5.01
C GLU A 244 -10.83 -15.28 6.49
N THR A 245 -9.92 -15.74 7.36
CA THR A 245 -9.93 -15.46 8.79
C THR A 245 -9.46 -14.06 9.16
N THR A 246 -8.86 -13.32 8.23
CA THR A 246 -8.42 -11.94 8.45
C THR A 246 -9.60 -10.97 8.25
N PRO A 247 -9.89 -10.08 9.23
CA PRO A 247 -10.99 -9.12 9.11
C PRO A 247 -10.89 -8.27 7.83
N VAL A 248 -12.03 -8.06 7.16
CA VAL A 248 -12.09 -7.31 5.89
C VAL A 248 -11.47 -5.91 6.01
N ALA A 249 -11.74 -5.20 7.11
CA ALA A 249 -11.18 -3.87 7.35
C ALA A 249 -9.64 -3.88 7.42
N VAL A 250 -9.05 -4.93 8.02
CA VAL A 250 -7.59 -5.10 8.07
C VAL A 250 -7.02 -5.40 6.69
N ARG A 251 -7.72 -6.22 5.88
CA ARG A 251 -7.33 -6.51 4.50
C ARG A 251 -7.39 -5.26 3.63
N GLU A 252 -8.46 -4.47 3.73
CA GLU A 252 -8.63 -3.22 2.98
C GLU A 252 -7.56 -2.19 3.33
N LEU A 253 -7.26 -2.01 4.63
CA LEU A 253 -6.22 -1.10 5.10
C LEU A 253 -4.82 -1.48 4.58
N ASN A 254 -4.53 -2.77 4.47
CA ASN A 254 -3.22 -3.27 4.03
C ASN A 254 -3.13 -3.48 2.51
N ALA A 255 -4.25 -3.53 1.78
CA ALA A 255 -4.28 -3.95 0.38
C ALA A 255 -3.36 -3.11 -0.51
N MET A 256 -3.36 -1.79 -0.35
CA MET A 256 -2.50 -0.94 -1.17
C MET A 256 -1.03 -1.02 -0.76
N GLN A 257 -0.74 -1.23 0.52
CA GLN A 257 0.64 -1.46 0.97
C GLN A 257 1.24 -2.71 0.31
N VAL A 258 0.46 -3.79 0.28
CA VAL A 258 0.81 -5.05 -0.37
C VAL A 258 1.03 -4.85 -1.87
N ARG A 259 0.17 -4.10 -2.56
CA ARG A 259 0.33 -3.80 -3.99
C ARG A 259 1.57 -2.97 -4.28
N CYS A 260 1.85 -1.94 -3.48
CA CYS A 260 3.07 -1.15 -3.62
C CYS A 260 4.32 -2.02 -3.43
N MET A 261 4.30 -2.96 -2.47
CA MET A 261 5.40 -3.91 -2.26
C MET A 261 5.55 -4.88 -3.43
N ALA A 262 4.45 -5.46 -3.89
CA ALA A 262 4.44 -6.31 -5.08
C ALA A 262 4.96 -5.56 -6.32
N ALA A 263 4.63 -4.27 -6.47
CA ALA A 263 5.14 -3.44 -7.56
C ALA A 263 6.66 -3.22 -7.48
N ARG A 264 7.22 -3.02 -6.28
CA ARG A 264 8.68 -2.95 -6.07
C ARG A 264 9.37 -4.26 -6.40
N MET A 265 8.81 -5.37 -5.95
CA MET A 265 9.31 -6.71 -6.23
C MET A 265 9.33 -7.00 -7.73
N LEU A 266 8.22 -6.74 -8.43
CA LEU A 266 8.13 -6.93 -9.87
C LEU A 266 8.99 -5.93 -10.65
N GLY A 267 9.06 -4.67 -10.24
CA GLY A 267 9.94 -3.67 -10.85
C GLY A 267 11.43 -4.03 -10.74
N LEU A 268 11.84 -4.61 -9.61
CA LEU A 268 13.18 -5.17 -9.47
C LEU A 268 13.41 -6.31 -10.48
N LEU A 269 12.45 -7.23 -10.60
CA LEU A 269 12.53 -8.34 -11.56
C LEU A 269 12.54 -7.85 -13.01
N SER A 270 11.81 -6.77 -13.33
CA SER A 270 11.81 -6.11 -14.64
C SER A 270 13.23 -5.76 -15.10
N CYS A 271 14.12 -5.36 -14.18
CA CYS A 271 15.52 -5.04 -14.50
C CYS A 271 16.33 -6.23 -15.02
N PHE A 272 15.86 -7.46 -14.82
CA PHE A 272 16.55 -8.69 -15.20
C PHE A 272 15.91 -9.37 -16.40
N ILE A 273 14.58 -9.44 -16.45
CA ILE A 273 13.85 -10.12 -17.54
C ILE A 273 13.98 -9.43 -18.90
N ILE A 274 14.36 -8.15 -18.91
CA ILE A 274 14.63 -7.40 -20.15
C ILE A 274 16.03 -7.66 -20.72
N LYS A 275 16.93 -8.31 -19.94
CA LYS A 275 18.31 -8.55 -20.37
C LYS A 275 18.34 -9.66 -21.42
N PRO A 276 19.24 -9.56 -22.43
CA PRO A 276 19.43 -10.64 -23.39
C PRO A 276 19.85 -11.93 -22.66
N ALA A 277 19.24 -13.05 -23.03
CA ALA A 277 19.65 -14.33 -22.50
C ALA A 277 21.12 -14.63 -22.91
N PRO A 278 21.98 -15.07 -21.99
CA PRO A 278 23.38 -15.39 -22.31
C PRO A 278 23.48 -16.39 -23.47
N GLY A 279 24.27 -16.06 -24.49
CA GLY A 279 24.50 -16.93 -25.65
C GLY A 279 23.42 -16.87 -26.74
N VAL A 280 22.41 -16.00 -26.61
CA VAL A 280 21.39 -15.76 -27.65
C VAL A 280 21.71 -14.47 -28.41
N ASP A 281 21.79 -14.56 -29.74
CA ASP A 281 21.90 -13.40 -30.62
C ASP A 281 20.50 -12.91 -31.03
N TYR A 282 20.23 -11.63 -30.81
CA TYR A 282 18.96 -10.97 -31.11
C TYR A 282 19.03 -10.15 -32.41
N SER A 283 19.90 -10.53 -33.35
CA SER A 283 20.02 -9.87 -34.65
C SER A 283 18.83 -10.19 -35.58
N ALA A 284 18.09 -9.14 -35.93
CA ALA A 284 17.06 -8.97 -36.98
C ALA A 284 15.77 -9.82 -36.93
N ASP A 285 15.80 -11.11 -36.60
CA ASP A 285 14.59 -11.96 -36.68
C ASP A 285 13.97 -12.33 -35.31
N LEU A 286 14.72 -12.15 -34.22
CA LEU A 286 14.26 -12.48 -32.87
C LEU A 286 13.85 -11.22 -32.11
N GLU A 287 12.64 -11.25 -31.53
CA GLU A 287 12.15 -10.16 -30.71
C GLU A 287 13.00 -10.00 -29.44
N LYS A 288 13.38 -8.75 -29.12
CA LYS A 288 14.21 -8.48 -27.94
C LYS A 288 13.41 -8.73 -26.67
N PRO A 289 14.03 -9.18 -25.57
CA PRO A 289 13.30 -9.46 -24.32
C PRO A 289 12.55 -8.25 -23.77
N VAL A 290 13.12 -7.04 -23.94
CA VAL A 290 12.45 -5.79 -23.58
C VAL A 290 11.15 -5.58 -24.35
N ASP A 291 11.11 -5.89 -25.66
CA ASP A 291 9.93 -5.71 -26.50
C ASP A 291 8.83 -6.72 -26.12
N CYS A 292 9.21 -7.98 -25.88
CA CYS A 292 8.32 -9.01 -25.33
C CYS A 292 7.70 -8.57 -24.00
N TYR A 293 8.53 -8.04 -23.08
CA TYR A 293 8.04 -7.60 -21.78
C TYR A 293 7.14 -6.37 -21.88
N VAL A 294 7.48 -5.41 -22.74
CA VAL A 294 6.63 -4.25 -23.02
C VAL A 294 5.27 -4.68 -23.54
N LYS A 295 5.19 -5.66 -24.46
CA LYS A 295 3.91 -6.21 -24.93
C LYS A 295 3.03 -6.73 -23.79
N VAL A 296 3.62 -7.43 -22.81
CA VAL A 296 2.90 -7.89 -21.61
C VAL A 296 2.31 -6.71 -20.83
N LEU A 297 3.10 -5.65 -20.58
CA LEU A 297 2.64 -4.47 -19.87
C LEU A 297 1.55 -3.71 -20.65
N LEU A 298 1.66 -3.65 -21.98
CA LEU A 298 0.69 -2.98 -22.84
C LEU A 298 -0.71 -3.61 -22.74
N VAL A 299 -0.83 -4.92 -22.54
CA VAL A 299 -2.14 -5.58 -22.32
C VAL A 299 -2.90 -4.92 -21.17
N HIS A 300 -2.20 -4.66 -20.07
CA HIS A 300 -2.80 -4.04 -18.88
C HIS A 300 -2.99 -2.53 -19.01
N LEU A 301 -2.11 -1.82 -19.72
CA LEU A 301 -2.29 -0.40 -20.02
C LEU A 301 -3.46 -0.15 -21.00
N ASN A 302 -3.78 -1.11 -21.86
CA ASN A 302 -4.89 -1.04 -22.81
C ASN A 302 -6.25 -1.39 -22.18
N SER A 303 -6.28 -1.98 -20.98
CA SER A 303 -7.54 -2.37 -20.35
C SER A 303 -8.34 -1.16 -19.85
N LYS A 304 -9.60 -1.37 -19.47
CA LYS A 304 -10.45 -0.37 -18.82
C LYS A 304 -10.49 -0.52 -17.29
N SER A 305 -9.61 -1.34 -16.71
CA SER A 305 -9.49 -1.46 -15.27
C SER A 305 -8.53 -0.41 -14.72
N ALA A 306 -9.00 0.40 -13.77
CA ALA A 306 -8.16 1.32 -13.03
C ALA A 306 -7.04 0.57 -12.29
N LEU A 307 -7.38 -0.55 -11.65
CA LEU A 307 -6.43 -1.34 -10.87
C LEU A 307 -5.30 -1.90 -11.74
N GLN A 308 -5.61 -2.43 -12.93
CA GLN A 308 -4.59 -2.94 -13.84
C GLN A 308 -3.66 -1.85 -14.35
N ARG A 309 -4.20 -0.70 -14.78
CA ARG A 309 -3.40 0.44 -15.23
C ARG A 309 -2.53 1.01 -14.11
N MET A 310 -3.10 1.18 -12.91
CA MET A 310 -2.38 1.67 -11.73
C MET A 310 -1.24 0.73 -11.35
N MET A 311 -1.51 -0.56 -11.21
CA MET A 311 -0.48 -1.55 -10.84
C MET A 311 0.65 -1.60 -11.88
N THR A 312 0.30 -1.54 -13.17
CA THR A 312 1.29 -1.49 -14.25
C THR A 312 2.13 -0.21 -14.19
N GLY A 313 1.51 0.94 -13.95
CA GLY A 313 2.22 2.21 -13.74
C GLY A 313 3.21 2.16 -12.57
N LEU A 314 2.81 1.56 -11.44
CA LEU A 314 3.69 1.38 -10.28
C LEU A 314 4.87 0.45 -10.59
N VAL A 315 4.63 -0.69 -11.25
CA VAL A 315 5.71 -1.63 -11.64
C VAL A 315 6.70 -0.95 -12.59
N VAL A 316 6.20 -0.20 -13.56
CA VAL A 316 7.01 0.53 -14.55
C VAL A 316 7.84 1.64 -13.89
N ALA A 317 7.26 2.37 -12.92
CA ALA A 317 7.99 3.36 -12.14
C ALA A 317 9.12 2.73 -11.32
N GLU A 318 8.86 1.60 -10.67
CA GLU A 318 9.86 0.87 -9.89
C GLU A 318 10.94 0.24 -10.76
N TRP A 319 10.58 -0.28 -11.94
CA TRP A 319 11.53 -0.74 -12.95
C TRP A 319 12.50 0.38 -13.33
N ALA A 320 11.99 1.56 -13.71
CA ALA A 320 12.84 2.70 -14.03
C ALA A 320 13.70 3.16 -12.85
N ARG A 321 13.15 3.14 -11.63
CA ARG A 321 13.85 3.55 -10.40
C ARG A 321 15.02 2.64 -10.05
N LEU A 322 14.85 1.33 -10.23
CA LEU A 322 15.80 0.30 -9.80
C LEU A 322 16.78 -0.11 -10.90
N ASN A 323 16.60 0.36 -12.13
CA ASN A 323 17.49 0.04 -13.22
C ASN A 323 18.83 0.75 -13.05
N ASP A 324 19.88 -0.02 -12.78
CA ASP A 324 21.24 0.50 -12.59
C ASP A 324 21.86 1.03 -13.90
N GLN A 325 21.32 0.61 -15.06
CA GLN A 325 21.76 1.10 -16.37
C GLN A 325 20.79 2.15 -16.90
N PRO A 326 21.24 3.37 -17.24
CA PRO A 326 20.37 4.37 -17.83
C PRO A 326 19.92 3.88 -19.21
N GLN A 327 18.67 3.42 -19.27
CA GLN A 327 18.00 2.99 -20.50
C GLN A 327 16.85 3.94 -20.79
N ASP A 328 16.75 4.37 -22.04
CA ASP A 328 15.61 5.16 -22.50
C ASP A 328 14.32 4.35 -22.37
N CYS A 329 13.21 5.05 -22.09
CA CYS A 329 11.90 4.42 -22.07
C CYS A 329 11.62 3.77 -23.44
N PRO A 330 11.27 2.47 -23.50
CA PRO A 330 10.88 1.83 -24.75
C PRO A 330 9.76 2.62 -25.44
N GLU A 331 9.92 2.89 -26.73
CA GLU A 331 9.07 3.86 -27.44
C GLU A 331 7.59 3.47 -27.42
N ALA A 332 7.25 2.18 -27.60
CA ALA A 332 5.88 1.70 -27.52
C ALA A 332 5.25 1.91 -26.13
N LEU A 333 6.04 1.73 -25.07
CA LEU A 333 5.60 1.98 -23.69
C LEU A 333 5.40 3.48 -23.45
N LYS A 334 6.37 4.31 -23.84
CA LYS A 334 6.32 5.76 -23.75
C LYS A 334 5.07 6.32 -24.43
N GLN A 335 4.82 5.93 -25.69
CA GLN A 335 3.65 6.34 -26.45
C GLN A 335 2.36 5.96 -25.73
N ARG A 336 2.26 4.70 -25.25
CA ARG A 336 1.07 4.26 -24.55
C ARG A 336 0.83 5.02 -23.25
N LEU A 337 1.86 5.24 -22.44
CA LEU A 337 1.77 6.01 -21.20
C LEU A 337 1.25 7.44 -21.46
N HIS A 338 1.77 8.12 -22.48
CA HIS A 338 1.29 9.44 -22.87
C HIS A 338 -0.17 9.42 -23.33
N THR A 339 -0.57 8.42 -24.12
CA THR A 339 -1.97 8.29 -24.54
C THR A 339 -2.88 8.07 -23.34
N CYS A 340 -2.52 7.19 -22.39
CA CYS A 340 -3.30 6.95 -21.17
C CYS A 340 -3.57 8.23 -20.37
N LEU A 341 -2.61 9.16 -20.30
CA LEU A 341 -2.78 10.42 -19.54
C LEU A 341 -3.80 11.38 -20.15
N ASN A 342 -4.11 11.22 -21.44
CA ASN A 342 -5.05 12.09 -22.16
C ASN A 342 -6.40 11.39 -22.45
N GLU A 343 -6.55 10.11 -22.09
CA GLU A 343 -7.79 9.37 -22.26
C GLU A 343 -8.81 9.70 -21.16
N CYS A 344 -10.08 9.85 -21.56
CA CYS A 344 -11.21 9.83 -20.64
C CYS A 344 -11.80 8.42 -20.60
N VAL A 345 -11.48 7.65 -19.55
CA VAL A 345 -11.93 6.26 -19.39
C VAL A 345 -12.89 6.14 -18.23
N TYR A 346 -14.09 5.60 -18.47
CA TYR A 346 -14.94 5.06 -17.42
C TYR A 346 -14.43 3.67 -17.04
N PHE A 347 -14.07 3.49 -15.78
CA PHE A 347 -13.41 2.28 -15.33
C PHE A 347 -14.40 1.13 -15.09
N ASP A 348 -13.97 -0.10 -15.33
CA ASP A 348 -14.80 -1.29 -15.14
C ASP A 348 -15.26 -1.44 -13.67
N GLU A 349 -14.47 -0.94 -12.72
CA GLU A 349 -14.76 -0.97 -11.28
C GLU A 349 -16.05 -0.24 -10.88
N ILE A 350 -16.51 0.75 -11.66
CA ILE A 350 -17.77 1.47 -11.40
C ILE A 350 -18.95 0.94 -12.24
N ALA A 351 -18.72 -0.02 -13.15
CA ALA A 351 -19.71 -0.43 -14.15
C ALA A 351 -21.01 -0.95 -13.52
N HIS A 352 -20.92 -1.71 -12.42
CA HIS A 352 -22.09 -2.22 -11.71
C HIS A 352 -22.93 -1.10 -11.09
N SER A 353 -22.29 -0.20 -10.32
CA SER A 353 -22.95 0.95 -9.69
C SER A 353 -23.57 1.87 -10.74
N PHE A 354 -22.87 2.13 -11.83
CA PHE A 354 -23.36 2.92 -12.95
C PHE A 354 -24.57 2.29 -13.64
N THR A 355 -24.54 0.99 -13.91
CA THR A 355 -25.67 0.28 -14.53
C THR A 355 -26.91 0.32 -13.65
N ARG A 356 -26.75 0.10 -12.33
CA ARG A 356 -27.83 0.22 -11.36
C ARG A 356 -28.41 1.63 -11.35
N LEU A 357 -27.55 2.65 -11.27
CA LEU A 357 -27.94 4.06 -11.29
C LEU A 357 -28.71 4.43 -12.57
N ALA A 358 -28.25 3.95 -13.73
CA ALA A 358 -28.92 4.19 -15.01
C ALA A 358 -30.30 3.52 -15.09
N GLN A 359 -30.48 2.35 -14.46
CA GLN A 359 -31.79 1.70 -14.35
C GLN A 359 -32.73 2.47 -13.43
N GLU A 360 -32.27 2.82 -12.22
CA GLU A 360 -33.05 3.61 -11.26
C GLU A 360 -33.49 4.96 -11.85
N THR A 361 -32.61 5.60 -12.63
CA THR A 361 -32.90 6.85 -13.33
C THR A 361 -33.95 6.67 -14.43
N ARG A 362 -33.87 5.61 -15.23
CA ARG A 362 -34.89 5.28 -16.24
C ARG A 362 -36.26 5.07 -15.61
N ASP A 363 -36.31 4.34 -14.51
CA ASP A 363 -37.56 4.08 -13.80
C ASP A 363 -38.12 5.34 -13.13
N PHE A 364 -37.25 6.24 -12.63
CA PHE A 364 -37.64 7.54 -12.12
C PHE A 364 -38.23 8.43 -13.23
N VAL A 365 -37.55 8.51 -14.39
CA VAL A 365 -38.04 9.22 -15.57
C VAL A 365 -39.40 8.68 -16.04
N ALA A 366 -39.57 7.36 -16.08
CA ALA A 366 -40.84 6.74 -16.43
C ALA A 366 -41.96 7.13 -15.44
N THR A 367 -41.64 7.20 -14.15
CA THR A 367 -42.58 7.64 -13.10
C THR A 367 -42.97 9.11 -13.28
N LEU A 368 -42.00 9.98 -13.61
CA LEU A 368 -42.25 11.40 -13.89
C LEU A 368 -43.15 11.58 -15.12
N LYS A 369 -42.90 10.81 -16.20
CA LYS A 369 -43.74 10.78 -17.41
C LYS A 369 -45.17 10.31 -17.08
N HIS A 370 -45.33 9.27 -16.26
CA HIS A 370 -46.65 8.79 -15.81
C HIS A 370 -47.47 9.87 -15.10
N TYR A 371 -46.84 10.64 -14.20
CA TYR A 371 -47.49 11.75 -13.48
C TYR A 371 -47.53 13.07 -14.26
N LYS A 372 -47.09 13.07 -15.53
CA LYS A 372 -47.07 14.24 -16.42
C LYS A 372 -46.30 15.43 -15.84
N VAL A 373 -45.23 15.16 -15.09
CA VAL A 373 -44.34 16.19 -14.54
C VAL A 373 -43.55 16.82 -15.70
N PRO A 374 -43.54 18.15 -15.86
CA PRO A 374 -42.91 18.81 -17.01
C PRO A 374 -41.39 18.91 -16.83
N ILE A 375 -40.66 17.89 -17.27
CA ILE A 375 -39.18 17.85 -17.22
C ILE A 375 -38.63 17.75 -18.64
N ASN A 376 -37.61 18.56 -18.94
CA ASN A 376 -36.92 18.54 -20.22
C ASN A 376 -35.87 17.43 -20.24
N ILE A 377 -36.12 16.34 -20.95
CA ILE A 377 -35.19 15.20 -21.06
C ILE A 377 -34.56 15.26 -22.44
N GLN A 378 -33.32 15.75 -22.54
CA GLN A 378 -32.66 16.02 -23.82
C GLN A 378 -32.13 14.76 -24.54
N ASN A 379 -32.20 13.56 -23.97
CA ASN A 379 -31.84 12.30 -24.63
C ASN A 379 -32.43 11.08 -23.90
N ASP A 380 -33.26 10.28 -24.58
CA ASP A 380 -33.93 9.09 -24.00
C ASP A 380 -33.07 7.80 -24.09
N SER A 381 -31.92 7.79 -24.80
CA SER A 381 -31.20 6.55 -25.14
C SER A 381 -29.97 6.22 -24.27
N VAL A 382 -29.20 7.22 -23.80
CA VAL A 382 -27.99 6.98 -22.98
C VAL A 382 -27.84 8.05 -21.89
N PHE A 383 -27.87 7.61 -20.63
CA PHE A 383 -27.60 8.46 -19.47
C PHE A 383 -26.10 8.48 -19.15
N THR A 384 -25.46 9.65 -19.20
CA THR A 384 -24.10 9.85 -18.65
C THR A 384 -24.22 10.24 -17.17
N LEU A 385 -23.16 10.06 -16.37
CA LEU A 385 -23.17 10.51 -14.96
C LEU A 385 -23.56 11.99 -14.83
N GLN A 386 -22.99 12.84 -15.69
CA GLN A 386 -23.31 14.27 -15.71
C GLN A 386 -24.78 14.55 -16.06
N HIS A 387 -25.37 13.80 -17.00
CA HIS A 387 -26.79 13.93 -17.31
C HIS A 387 -27.67 13.49 -16.14
N ILE A 388 -27.30 12.43 -15.42
CA ILE A 388 -28.05 11.95 -14.24
C ILE A 388 -28.00 12.99 -13.11
N GLU A 389 -26.84 13.57 -12.85
CA GLU A 389 -26.65 14.65 -11.87
C GLU A 389 -27.46 15.90 -12.23
N GLN A 390 -27.48 16.30 -13.50
CA GLN A 390 -28.29 17.44 -13.96
C GLN A 390 -29.79 17.14 -13.84
N LEU A 391 -30.23 15.98 -14.30
CA LEU A 391 -31.62 15.54 -14.27
C LEU A 391 -32.15 15.43 -12.84
N THR A 392 -31.33 15.03 -11.89
CA THR A 392 -31.74 14.90 -10.48
C THR A 392 -31.39 16.11 -9.63
N GLY A 393 -30.81 17.15 -10.23
CA GLY A 393 -30.39 18.38 -9.57
C GLY A 393 -31.52 19.34 -9.22
N ALA A 394 -31.13 20.60 -8.98
CA ALA A 394 -32.01 21.64 -8.45
C ALA A 394 -33.20 21.99 -9.37
N GLU A 395 -33.05 21.87 -10.69
CA GLU A 395 -34.13 22.17 -11.65
C GLU A 395 -35.32 21.23 -11.45
N THR A 396 -35.08 19.92 -11.39
CA THR A 396 -36.12 18.92 -11.14
C THR A 396 -36.71 19.06 -9.75
N GLN A 397 -35.89 19.38 -8.74
CA GLN A 397 -36.40 19.67 -7.40
C GLN A 397 -37.40 20.84 -7.41
N GLN A 398 -37.07 21.94 -8.09
CA GLN A 398 -37.97 23.09 -8.20
C GLN A 398 -39.27 22.75 -8.95
N VAL A 399 -39.20 21.92 -9.99
CA VAL A 399 -40.39 21.46 -10.71
C VAL A 399 -41.27 20.60 -9.80
N LEU A 400 -40.69 19.67 -9.04
CA LEU A 400 -41.43 18.81 -8.11
C LEU A 400 -42.10 19.59 -6.98
N VAL A 401 -41.51 20.71 -6.54
CA VAL A 401 -42.12 21.59 -5.53
C VAL A 401 -43.27 22.42 -6.10
N LYS A 402 -43.13 22.92 -7.34
CA LYS A 402 -44.14 23.79 -7.98
C LYS A 402 -45.31 23.02 -8.58
N PHE A 403 -45.12 21.77 -8.98
CA PHE A 403 -46.13 20.98 -9.67
C PHE A 403 -47.16 20.40 -8.69
N LYS A 404 -48.46 20.58 -8.97
CA LYS A 404 -49.54 20.12 -8.07
C LYS A 404 -49.67 18.60 -8.10
N LEU A 405 -49.08 17.92 -7.12
CA LEU A 405 -49.18 16.47 -6.90
C LEU A 405 -49.84 16.17 -5.54
N LYS A 406 -50.31 14.93 -5.36
CA LYS A 406 -50.72 14.47 -4.02
C LYS A 406 -49.47 14.40 -3.13
N THR A 407 -49.58 14.85 -1.88
CA THR A 407 -48.45 14.95 -0.93
C THR A 407 -47.60 13.68 -0.86
N LYS A 408 -48.23 12.49 -0.71
CA LYS A 408 -47.51 11.20 -0.67
C LYS A 408 -46.70 10.89 -1.95
N ILE A 409 -47.19 11.32 -3.12
CA ILE A 409 -46.51 11.10 -4.40
C ILE A 409 -45.33 12.06 -4.55
N GLN A 410 -45.52 13.30 -4.13
CA GLN A 410 -44.47 14.32 -4.13
C GLN A 410 -43.32 13.92 -3.20
N GLU A 411 -43.64 13.47 -1.98
CA GLU A 411 -42.65 12.96 -1.02
C GLU A 411 -41.86 11.77 -1.59
N SER A 412 -42.55 10.80 -2.19
CA SER A 412 -41.93 9.62 -2.80
C SER A 412 -41.02 9.96 -3.99
N LEU A 413 -41.44 10.88 -4.87
CA LEU A 413 -40.62 11.33 -6.00
C LEU A 413 -39.38 12.09 -5.53
N GLU A 414 -39.53 12.92 -4.50
CA GLU A 414 -38.43 13.70 -3.93
C GLU A 414 -37.42 12.82 -3.18
N GLU A 415 -37.88 11.80 -2.43
CA GLU A 415 -37.02 10.79 -1.82
C GLU A 415 -36.22 10.02 -2.88
N ARG A 416 -36.89 9.59 -3.96
CA ARG A 416 -36.25 8.88 -5.06
C ARG A 416 -35.23 9.75 -5.80
N ARG A 417 -35.55 11.02 -6.04
CA ARG A 417 -34.62 12.01 -6.61
C ARG A 417 -33.37 12.15 -5.74
N ARG A 418 -33.53 12.35 -4.42
CA ARG A 418 -32.41 12.45 -3.48
C ARG A 418 -31.53 11.20 -3.46
N SER A 419 -32.15 10.02 -3.48
CA SER A 419 -31.42 8.74 -3.53
C SER A 419 -30.58 8.61 -4.81
N ILE A 420 -31.14 8.94 -5.98
CA ILE A 420 -30.44 8.91 -7.26
C ILE A 420 -29.31 9.95 -7.28
N GLN A 421 -29.56 11.18 -6.81
CA GLN A 421 -28.55 12.23 -6.72
C GLN A 421 -27.37 11.82 -5.83
N GLY A 422 -27.65 11.20 -4.67
CA GLY A 422 -26.63 10.67 -3.76
C GLY A 422 -25.80 9.56 -4.41
N SER A 423 -26.47 8.61 -5.08
CA SER A 423 -25.80 7.51 -5.79
C SER A 423 -24.97 7.98 -6.99
N ALA A 424 -25.43 9.01 -7.72
CA ALA A 424 -24.69 9.65 -8.80
C ALA A 424 -23.42 10.33 -8.29
N THR A 425 -23.55 11.12 -7.22
CA THR A 425 -22.43 11.80 -6.56
C THR A 425 -21.39 10.80 -6.05
N GLN A 426 -21.82 9.71 -5.41
CA GLN A 426 -20.92 8.64 -4.95
C GLN A 426 -20.18 7.98 -6.12
N THR A 427 -20.89 7.59 -7.18
CA THR A 427 -20.29 6.94 -8.35
C THR A 427 -19.29 7.87 -9.07
N SER A 428 -19.62 9.17 -9.15
CA SER A 428 -18.74 10.21 -9.69
C SER A 428 -17.46 10.38 -8.86
N ASN A 429 -17.59 10.38 -7.53
CA ASN A 429 -16.45 10.40 -6.61
C ASN A 429 -15.58 9.14 -6.72
N ASP A 430 -16.18 7.95 -6.83
CA ASP A 430 -15.45 6.69 -7.01
C ASP A 430 -14.64 6.72 -8.32
N GLN A 431 -15.25 7.15 -9.43
CA GLN A 431 -14.57 7.34 -10.71
C GLN A 431 -13.40 8.33 -10.61
N LEU A 432 -13.59 9.44 -9.90
CA LEU A 432 -12.56 10.45 -9.69
C LEU A 432 -11.38 9.88 -8.90
N MET A 433 -11.64 9.18 -7.79
CA MET A 433 -10.60 8.58 -6.96
C MET A 433 -9.79 7.52 -7.72
N LEU A 434 -10.46 6.66 -8.48
CA LEU A 434 -9.79 5.69 -9.36
C LEU A 434 -8.91 6.39 -10.41
N SER A 435 -9.39 7.49 -10.98
CA SER A 435 -8.64 8.30 -11.96
C SER A 435 -7.39 8.93 -11.33
N VAL A 436 -7.51 9.46 -10.11
CA VAL A 436 -6.39 10.07 -9.39
C VAL A 436 -5.27 9.07 -9.17
N SER A 437 -5.56 7.92 -8.56
CA SER A 437 -4.53 6.92 -8.26
C SER A 437 -3.90 6.36 -9.54
N THR A 438 -4.72 6.09 -10.56
CA THR A 438 -4.25 5.53 -11.84
C THR A 438 -3.34 6.51 -12.58
N LEU A 439 -3.81 7.74 -12.80
CA LEU A 439 -3.05 8.73 -13.57
C LEU A 439 -1.79 9.18 -12.83
N ALA A 440 -1.81 9.22 -11.49
CA ALA A 440 -0.62 9.50 -10.69
C ALA A 440 0.43 8.40 -10.80
N ALA A 441 0.03 7.12 -10.75
CA ALA A 441 0.94 6.00 -10.97
C ALA A 441 1.58 6.02 -12.37
N LEU A 442 0.78 6.29 -13.42
CA LEU A 442 1.27 6.42 -14.80
C LEU A 442 2.18 7.65 -14.99
N SER A 443 1.85 8.77 -14.34
CA SER A 443 2.71 9.96 -14.32
C SER A 443 4.04 9.67 -13.62
N GLY A 444 4.00 8.89 -12.54
CA GLY A 444 5.19 8.39 -11.84
C GLY A 444 6.12 7.60 -12.77
N ALA A 445 5.58 6.65 -13.54
CA ALA A 445 6.33 5.90 -14.54
C ALA A 445 7.04 6.83 -15.55
N ILE A 446 6.33 7.82 -16.08
CA ILE A 446 6.89 8.81 -17.01
C ILE A 446 8.03 9.61 -16.37
N VAL A 447 7.85 10.06 -15.12
CA VAL A 447 8.88 10.81 -14.38
C VAL A 447 10.11 9.94 -14.14
N MET A 448 9.93 8.70 -13.69
CA MET A 448 11.05 7.82 -13.37
C MET A 448 11.87 7.46 -14.62
N PHE A 449 11.21 7.28 -15.76
CA PHE A 449 11.88 7.08 -17.06
C PHE A 449 12.44 8.36 -17.69
N ARG A 450 12.26 9.53 -17.06
CA ARG A 450 12.60 10.86 -17.64
C ARG A 450 11.94 11.11 -19.00
N ALA A 451 10.81 10.47 -19.27
CA ALA A 451 10.10 10.52 -20.55
C ALA A 451 9.10 11.68 -20.61
N LEU A 452 9.47 12.87 -20.11
CA LEU A 452 8.53 13.99 -19.96
C LEU A 452 8.03 14.50 -21.33
N PRO A 453 6.72 14.78 -21.48
CA PRO A 453 6.19 15.44 -22.68
C PRO A 453 6.63 16.91 -22.75
N ASP A 454 6.44 17.54 -23.90
CA ASP A 454 6.69 18.98 -24.09
C ASP A 454 5.81 19.84 -23.18
N LYS A 455 4.51 19.54 -23.17
CA LYS A 455 3.53 20.15 -22.26
C LYS A 455 3.47 19.34 -20.98
N LEU A 456 3.87 19.93 -19.86
CA LEU A 456 3.96 19.23 -18.56
C LEU A 456 2.63 19.03 -17.82
N THR A 457 1.59 19.77 -18.18
CA THR A 457 0.28 19.72 -17.51
C THR A 457 -0.29 18.30 -17.36
N PRO A 458 -0.24 17.41 -18.37
CA PRO A 458 -0.74 16.04 -18.25
C PRO A 458 0.00 15.18 -17.21
N VAL A 459 1.25 15.52 -16.84
CA VAL A 459 2.05 14.79 -15.84
C VAL A 459 1.98 15.47 -14.47
N VAL A 460 2.10 16.80 -14.42
CA VAL A 460 2.06 17.57 -13.17
C VAL A 460 0.69 17.48 -12.51
N LYS A 461 -0.40 17.59 -13.30
CA LYS A 461 -1.76 17.64 -12.75
C LYS A 461 -2.13 16.35 -12.01
N PRO A 462 -1.94 15.13 -12.54
CA PRO A 462 -2.23 13.90 -11.80
C PRO A 462 -1.43 13.76 -10.51
N LEU A 463 -0.13 14.07 -10.51
CA LEU A 463 0.70 14.00 -9.30
C LEU A 463 0.23 14.99 -8.24
N MET A 464 -0.05 16.24 -8.63
CA MET A 464 -0.59 17.25 -7.71
C MET A 464 -1.97 16.88 -7.19
N GLU A 465 -2.79 16.21 -7.99
CA GLU A 465 -4.11 15.78 -7.57
C GLU A 465 -4.05 14.60 -6.59
N SER A 466 -3.12 13.66 -6.79
CA SER A 466 -2.85 12.61 -5.80
C SER A 466 -2.33 13.21 -4.49
N VAL A 467 -1.40 14.15 -4.55
CA VAL A 467 -0.96 14.92 -3.36
C VAL A 467 -2.14 15.61 -2.68
N ARG A 468 -3.11 16.15 -3.43
CA ARG A 468 -4.25 16.87 -2.85
C ARG A 468 -5.30 15.96 -2.19
N ARG A 469 -5.68 14.85 -2.84
CA ARG A 469 -6.89 14.11 -2.45
C ARG A 469 -6.75 12.60 -2.29
N GLU A 470 -5.55 12.04 -2.47
CA GLU A 470 -5.35 10.59 -2.35
C GLU A 470 -5.59 10.10 -0.91
N ASN A 471 -6.52 9.15 -0.77
CA ASN A 471 -6.92 8.62 0.54
C ASN A 471 -5.81 7.73 1.11
N ASP A 472 -5.18 6.91 0.26
CA ASP A 472 -4.10 6.02 0.68
C ASP A 472 -2.79 6.78 0.88
N GLU A 473 -2.21 6.67 2.07
CA GLU A 473 -0.99 7.38 2.42
C GLU A 473 0.23 6.91 1.62
N ASN A 474 0.29 5.63 1.21
CA ASN A 474 1.44 5.13 0.45
C ASN A 474 1.41 5.64 -0.98
N LEU A 475 0.26 5.63 -1.64
CA LEU A 475 0.12 6.25 -2.96
C LEU A 475 0.43 7.74 -2.92
N GLN A 476 -0.06 8.44 -1.89
CA GLN A 476 0.23 9.87 -1.71
C GLN A 476 1.73 10.13 -1.48
N ARG A 477 2.41 9.26 -0.74
CA ARG A 477 3.88 9.30 -0.53
C ARG A 477 4.65 9.03 -1.83
N ILE A 478 4.23 8.05 -2.61
CA ILE A 478 4.85 7.74 -3.91
C ILE A 478 4.69 8.94 -4.87
N ALA A 479 3.50 9.54 -4.94
CA ALA A 479 3.26 10.73 -5.74
C ALA A 479 4.14 11.92 -5.29
N ALA A 480 4.31 12.12 -3.98
CA ALA A 480 5.21 13.12 -3.41
C ALA A 480 6.69 12.90 -3.82
N GLN A 481 7.18 11.67 -3.77
CA GLN A 481 8.54 11.32 -4.20
C GLN A 481 8.74 11.56 -5.70
N HIS A 482 7.79 11.14 -6.54
CA HIS A 482 7.83 11.42 -7.97
C HIS A 482 7.77 12.92 -8.25
N LEU A 483 6.99 13.70 -7.48
CA LEU A 483 6.93 15.15 -7.64
C LEU A 483 8.27 15.82 -7.34
N ALA A 484 9.00 15.38 -6.30
CA ALA A 484 10.34 15.89 -6.00
C ALA A 484 11.32 15.65 -7.15
N ILE A 485 11.32 14.44 -7.72
CA ILE A 485 12.15 14.08 -8.88
C ILE A 485 11.75 14.89 -10.11
N LEU A 486 10.44 15.10 -10.34
CA LEU A 486 9.93 15.91 -11.45
C LEU A 486 10.40 17.37 -11.34
N LEU A 487 10.42 17.95 -10.13
CA LEU A 487 10.92 19.31 -9.93
C LEU A 487 12.39 19.42 -10.35
N ASP A 488 13.25 18.47 -9.96
CA ASP A 488 14.66 18.50 -10.37
C ASP A 488 14.82 18.39 -11.89
N GLN A 489 14.07 17.48 -12.53
CA GLN A 489 14.06 17.33 -14.00
C GLN A 489 13.56 18.60 -14.73
N CYS A 490 12.72 19.41 -14.10
CA CYS A 490 12.15 20.61 -14.70
C CYS A 490 12.98 21.88 -14.51
N ARG A 491 14.08 21.84 -13.75
CA ARG A 491 14.90 23.04 -13.44
C ARG A 491 15.48 23.73 -14.68
N GLY A 492 15.80 22.96 -15.72
CA GLY A 492 16.34 23.51 -16.99
C GLY A 492 15.28 23.97 -17.99
N ARG A 493 13.98 23.83 -17.70
CA ARG A 493 12.91 24.10 -18.68
C ARG A 493 12.45 25.56 -18.61
N THR A 494 12.08 26.11 -19.77
CA THR A 494 11.53 27.46 -19.89
C THR A 494 10.17 27.41 -20.61
N PRO A 495 9.04 27.78 -19.96
CA PRO A 495 8.92 28.20 -18.57
C PRO A 495 9.06 27.03 -17.57
N CYS A 496 9.68 27.29 -16.41
CA CYS A 496 9.80 26.31 -15.33
C CYS A 496 8.51 26.27 -14.50
N PRO A 497 7.86 25.09 -14.30
CA PRO A 497 6.63 24.99 -13.52
C PRO A 497 6.87 24.99 -11.99
N ASN A 498 8.13 24.88 -11.54
CA ASN A 498 8.48 24.56 -10.15
C ASN A 498 7.90 25.54 -9.14
N ASP A 499 8.02 26.84 -9.40
CA ASP A 499 7.54 27.88 -8.47
C ASP A 499 6.03 27.79 -8.24
N LYS A 500 5.27 27.51 -9.31
CA LYS A 500 3.82 27.34 -9.24
C LYS A 500 3.44 26.06 -8.48
N ILE A 501 4.18 24.97 -8.70
CA ILE A 501 3.98 23.72 -7.97
C ILE A 501 4.23 23.93 -6.48
N ILE A 502 5.36 24.53 -6.12
CA ILE A 502 5.75 24.83 -4.72
C ILE A 502 4.70 25.74 -4.06
N ALA A 503 4.28 26.82 -4.72
CA ALA A 503 3.25 27.71 -4.19
C ALA A 503 1.91 27.01 -3.93
N ASN A 504 1.51 26.08 -4.81
CA ASN A 504 0.33 25.25 -4.60
C ASN A 504 0.51 24.31 -3.39
N LEU A 505 1.66 23.65 -3.25
CA LEU A 505 1.96 22.79 -2.10
C LEU A 505 1.92 23.57 -0.78
N CYS A 506 2.50 24.76 -0.72
CA CYS A 506 2.43 25.63 0.46
C CYS A 506 0.99 26.08 0.75
N THR A 507 0.14 26.23 -0.28
CA THR A 507 -1.29 26.49 -0.08
C THR A 507 -2.01 25.27 0.47
N PHE A 508 -1.69 24.07 0.00
CA PHE A 508 -2.26 22.82 0.51
C PHE A 508 -1.86 22.55 1.95
N LEU A 509 -0.62 22.87 2.34
CA LEU A 509 -0.14 22.71 3.72
C LEU A 509 -0.94 23.58 4.71
N ARG A 510 -1.41 24.75 4.27
CA ARG A 510 -2.09 25.75 5.10
C ARG A 510 -3.62 25.70 4.98
N CYS A 511 -4.18 24.68 4.32
CA CYS A 511 -5.62 24.63 4.07
C CYS A 511 -6.46 24.23 5.28
N ASP A 512 -5.85 23.67 6.31
CA ASP A 512 -6.52 23.20 7.52
C ASP A 512 -6.46 24.27 8.63
N PRO A 513 -7.57 24.96 8.94
CA PRO A 513 -7.59 26.03 9.95
C PRO A 513 -7.33 25.55 11.38
N GLU A 514 -7.51 24.25 11.67
CA GLU A 514 -7.21 23.69 13.00
C GLU A 514 -5.71 23.54 13.22
N PHE A 515 -4.97 23.35 12.13
CA PHE A 515 -3.52 23.18 12.16
C PHE A 515 -2.78 24.48 11.84
N THR A 516 -3.27 25.23 10.85
CA THR A 516 -2.75 26.54 10.48
C THR A 516 -3.83 27.60 10.74
N PRO A 517 -3.80 28.27 11.91
CA PRO A 517 -4.78 29.30 12.23
C PRO A 517 -4.77 30.45 11.21
N VAL A 518 -5.95 30.99 10.92
CA VAL A 518 -6.09 32.16 10.05
C VAL A 518 -5.73 33.42 10.84
N VAL A 519 -4.71 34.14 10.40
CA VAL A 519 -4.34 35.44 10.97
C VAL A 519 -5.16 36.52 10.26
N HIS A 520 -6.18 37.04 10.94
CA HIS A 520 -6.89 38.23 10.47
C HIS A 520 -6.04 39.47 10.78
N LYS A 521 -5.65 40.23 9.76
CA LYS A 521 -5.10 41.57 9.99
C LYS A 521 -6.23 42.45 10.50
N ASN A 522 -6.11 42.94 11.73
CA ASN A 522 -7.03 43.92 12.31
C ASN A 522 -7.01 45.20 11.48
N HIS A 523 -7.83 45.29 10.44
CA HIS A 523 -8.27 46.58 9.93
C HIS A 523 -9.44 47.02 10.79
N GLY A 524 -9.16 47.97 11.69
CA GLY A 524 -9.98 48.90 12.48
C GLY A 524 -11.49 49.03 12.28
N GLU A 525 -12.24 47.98 11.98
CA GLU A 525 -13.70 48.02 11.98
C GLU A 525 -14.24 46.92 12.88
N HIS A 526 -15.03 47.36 13.85
CA HIS A 526 -15.87 46.54 14.71
C HIS A 526 -16.78 45.63 13.87
N SER A 527 -16.28 44.48 13.40
CA SER A 527 -17.16 43.44 12.89
C SER A 527 -17.87 42.80 14.08
N LYS A 528 -19.19 42.97 14.12
CA LYS A 528 -20.10 42.29 15.05
C LYS A 528 -20.26 40.81 14.69
N ASP A 529 -19.17 40.10 14.40
CA ASP A 529 -19.22 38.66 14.20
C ASP A 529 -19.21 37.95 15.56
N MET A 530 -20.35 37.33 15.86
CA MET A 530 -20.69 36.70 17.14
C MET A 530 -19.77 35.52 17.53
N HIS A 531 -18.84 35.12 16.64
CA HIS A 531 -17.89 34.03 16.86
C HIS A 531 -16.53 34.45 17.42
N ASN A 532 -16.26 35.75 17.58
CA ASN A 532 -14.95 36.25 17.99
C ASN A 532 -15.02 37.16 19.23
N LYS A 533 -15.84 36.80 20.22
CA LYS A 533 -15.58 37.31 21.58
C LYS A 533 -14.21 36.77 22.01
N PRO A 534 -13.30 37.61 22.54
CA PRO A 534 -12.09 37.10 23.16
C PRO A 534 -12.55 36.14 24.26
N GLY A 535 -12.32 34.84 24.07
CA GLY A 535 -12.64 33.84 25.08
C GLY A 535 -11.91 34.16 26.38
N ASN A 536 -12.31 33.52 27.47
CA ASN A 536 -11.80 33.75 28.83
C ASN A 536 -10.27 33.64 29.01
N TYR A 537 -9.51 33.31 27.96
CA TYR A 537 -8.08 33.02 27.96
C TYR A 537 -7.21 34.07 27.23
N ASN A 538 -7.62 35.35 27.20
CA ASN A 538 -6.80 36.49 26.77
C ASN A 538 -5.95 36.26 25.50
N GLY A 539 -6.52 35.66 24.45
CA GLY A 539 -5.83 35.49 23.16
C GLY A 539 -4.82 34.34 23.07
N ILE A 540 -4.70 33.47 24.09
CA ILE A 540 -3.88 32.25 24.00
C ILE A 540 -4.59 31.21 23.12
N VAL A 541 -4.19 31.13 21.84
CA VAL A 541 -4.82 30.27 20.81
C VAL A 541 -4.83 28.79 21.21
N THR A 542 -3.79 28.28 21.86
CA THR A 542 -3.69 26.88 22.28
C THR A 542 -4.75 26.50 23.30
N LEU A 543 -5.03 27.35 24.29
CA LEU A 543 -6.07 27.13 25.29
C LEU A 543 -7.47 27.24 24.68
N ASN A 544 -7.67 28.18 23.76
CA ASN A 544 -8.94 28.31 23.04
C ASN A 544 -9.24 27.07 22.19
N ASN A 545 -8.22 26.54 21.49
CA ASN A 545 -8.35 25.29 20.73
C ASN A 545 -8.61 24.09 21.64
N GLN A 546 -7.97 24.00 22.81
CA GLN A 546 -8.25 22.94 23.80
C GLN A 546 -9.68 23.00 24.31
N GLN A 547 -10.19 24.18 24.65
CA GLN A 547 -11.58 24.37 25.06
C GLN A 547 -12.55 23.94 23.95
N ARG A 548 -12.34 24.42 22.71
CA ARG A 548 -13.19 24.07 21.57
C ARG A 548 -13.21 22.56 21.28
N ASN A 549 -12.05 21.91 21.41
CA ASN A 549 -11.94 20.46 21.26
C ASN A 549 -12.65 19.71 22.39
N ALA A 550 -12.57 20.20 23.63
CA ALA A 550 -13.29 19.63 24.77
C ALA A 550 -14.81 19.77 24.61
N GLU A 551 -15.29 20.94 24.17
CA GLU A 551 -16.71 21.20 23.88
C GLU A 551 -17.24 20.25 22.80
N ARG A 552 -16.50 20.10 21.69
CA ARG A 552 -16.85 19.13 20.63
C ARG A 552 -16.87 17.68 21.14
N ALA A 553 -15.92 17.29 21.98
CA ALA A 553 -15.88 15.94 22.55
C ALA A 553 -17.07 15.65 23.48
N VAL A 554 -17.49 16.63 24.29
CA VAL A 554 -18.68 16.52 25.15
C VAL A 554 -19.95 16.42 24.29
N PHE A 555 -20.04 17.20 23.21
CA PHE A 555 -21.17 17.15 22.27
C PHE A 555 -21.29 15.79 21.58
N LYS A 556 -20.18 15.22 21.08
CA LYS A 556 -20.17 13.88 20.45
C LYS A 556 -20.58 12.77 21.44
N ARG A 557 -20.22 12.87 22.72
CA ARG A 557 -20.67 11.92 23.76
C ARG A 557 -22.16 12.02 24.06
N SER A 558 -22.72 13.24 24.07
CA SER A 558 -24.14 13.48 24.38
C SER A 558 -25.12 12.89 23.35
N ASN A 559 -24.66 12.67 22.11
CA ASN A 559 -25.45 11.99 21.07
C ASN A 559 -25.33 10.45 21.10
N SER A 560 -24.34 9.89 21.82
CA SER A 560 -24.13 8.43 21.92
C SER A 560 -24.82 7.77 23.11
N THR A 561 -25.28 8.53 24.10
CA THR A 561 -26.01 8.02 25.27
C THR A 561 -27.51 8.25 25.10
N GLY A 562 -28.30 7.19 25.25
CA GLY A 562 -29.75 7.17 25.04
C GLY A 562 -30.49 8.35 25.69
N ARG A 563 -31.47 8.89 24.94
CA ARG A 563 -32.29 10.06 25.27
C ARG A 563 -33.00 9.86 26.62
N GLY A 564 -32.54 10.54 27.66
CA GLY A 564 -33.24 10.63 28.95
C GLY A 564 -34.43 11.61 28.91
N PRO A 565 -35.44 11.46 29.79
CA PRO A 565 -36.64 12.28 29.76
C PRO A 565 -36.38 13.67 30.37
N GLY A 566 -36.73 14.75 29.63
CA GLY A 566 -36.76 16.12 30.18
C GLY A 566 -36.16 17.26 29.35
N ARG A 567 -35.81 17.09 28.06
CA ARG A 567 -35.29 18.20 27.23
C ARG A 567 -36.36 18.90 26.37
N PRO A 568 -36.19 20.21 26.03
CA PRO A 568 -37.10 20.99 25.19
C PRO A 568 -37.27 20.38 23.79
N PRO A 569 -38.34 20.75 23.04
CA PRO A 569 -38.66 20.15 21.76
C PRO A 569 -37.50 20.26 20.76
N ALA A 570 -37.36 19.24 19.92
CA ALA A 570 -36.40 19.22 18.83
C ALA A 570 -36.55 20.51 18.00
N MET A 571 -35.48 21.29 17.90
CA MET A 571 -35.41 22.23 16.79
C MET A 571 -35.26 21.39 15.52
N ASP A 572 -36.17 21.57 14.57
CA ASP A 572 -36.19 20.98 13.22
C ASP A 572 -35.03 21.50 12.34
N ILE A 573 -33.83 21.66 12.90
CA ILE A 573 -32.64 22.05 12.17
C ILE A 573 -31.83 20.77 11.89
N PRO A 574 -31.38 20.51 10.64
CA PRO A 574 -30.57 19.34 10.27
C PRO A 574 -29.15 19.37 10.85
N LEU A 575 -28.99 19.56 12.17
CA LEU A 575 -27.68 19.67 12.84
C LEU A 575 -26.79 18.45 12.59
N GLU A 576 -27.37 17.27 12.38
CA GLU A 576 -26.63 16.05 12.08
C GLU A 576 -26.02 16.06 10.68
N GLU A 577 -26.70 16.65 9.69
CA GLU A 577 -26.15 16.86 8.35
C GLU A 577 -25.04 17.91 8.37
N LEU A 578 -25.24 19.02 9.09
CA LEU A 578 -24.22 20.07 9.25
C LEU A 578 -22.94 19.57 9.93
N LEU A 579 -23.07 18.75 10.99
CA LEU A 579 -21.91 18.15 11.66
C LEU A 579 -21.17 17.15 10.77
N LYS A 580 -21.91 16.39 9.96
CA LYS A 580 -21.32 15.47 8.99
C LYS A 580 -20.57 16.23 7.89
N GLU A 581 -21.12 17.32 7.38
CA GLU A 581 -20.46 18.20 6.41
C GLU A 581 -19.17 18.83 6.97
N GLU A 582 -19.18 19.26 8.25
CA GLU A 582 -18.00 19.80 8.93
C GLU A 582 -16.92 18.73 9.13
N ASP A 583 -17.28 17.53 9.63
CA ASP A 583 -16.36 16.40 9.81
C ASP A 583 -15.78 15.94 8.43
N ASP A 584 -16.58 15.96 7.38
CA ASP A 584 -16.17 15.60 6.02
C ASP A 584 -15.18 16.62 5.42
N SER A 585 -15.44 17.91 5.63
CA SER A 585 -14.55 19.01 5.21
C SER A 585 -13.21 18.94 5.96
N GLN A 586 -13.25 18.68 7.26
CA GLN A 586 -12.05 18.56 8.08
C GLN A 586 -11.18 17.37 7.66
N ARG A 587 -11.82 16.24 7.34
CA ARG A 587 -11.13 15.06 6.79
C ARG A 587 -10.45 15.35 5.45
N ILE A 588 -11.13 16.06 4.52
CA ILE A 588 -10.55 16.44 3.22
C ILE A 588 -9.33 17.36 3.42
N ASN A 589 -9.45 18.36 4.30
CA ASN A 589 -8.35 19.25 4.66
C ASN A 589 -7.16 18.48 5.25
N GLY A 590 -7.42 17.50 6.13
CA GLY A 590 -6.41 16.63 6.70
C GLY A 590 -5.64 15.82 5.66
N ILE A 591 -6.33 15.25 4.66
CA ILE A 591 -5.73 14.49 3.55
C ILE A 591 -4.85 15.41 2.69
N GLN A 592 -5.37 16.59 2.32
CA GLN A 592 -4.65 17.55 1.50
C GLN A 592 -3.38 18.06 2.20
N ARG A 593 -3.50 18.40 3.49
CA ARG A 593 -2.37 18.79 4.34
C ARG A 593 -1.33 17.67 4.43
N ARG A 594 -1.76 16.43 4.70
CA ARG A 594 -0.86 15.25 4.77
C ARG A 594 -0.05 15.10 3.49
N GLY A 595 -0.69 15.19 2.34
CA GLY A 595 0.01 15.09 1.05
C GLY A 595 0.99 16.23 0.83
N ALA A 596 0.62 17.46 1.16
CA ALA A 596 1.50 18.60 1.07
C ALA A 596 2.74 18.45 1.97
N THR A 597 2.55 17.97 3.20
CA THR A 597 3.65 17.64 4.11
C THR A 597 4.57 16.59 3.49
N LEU A 598 4.02 15.46 3.01
CA LEU A 598 4.82 14.40 2.38
C LEU A 598 5.60 14.91 1.15
N ALA A 599 4.97 15.73 0.30
CA ALA A 599 5.60 16.31 -0.87
C ALA A 599 6.74 17.27 -0.50
N LEU A 600 6.51 18.19 0.43
CA LEU A 600 7.53 19.13 0.88
C LEU A 600 8.68 18.40 1.58
N THR A 601 8.41 17.39 2.41
CA THR A 601 9.43 16.53 3.01
C THR A 601 10.24 15.78 1.94
N ALA A 602 9.59 15.19 0.94
CA ALA A 602 10.30 14.51 -0.13
C ALA A 602 11.18 15.47 -0.95
N ILE A 603 10.71 16.69 -1.19
CA ILE A 603 11.48 17.75 -1.87
C ILE A 603 12.71 18.16 -1.05
N THR A 604 12.54 18.38 0.25
CA THR A 604 13.65 18.78 1.13
C THR A 604 14.66 17.66 1.30
N GLU A 605 14.22 16.41 1.44
CA GLU A 605 15.09 15.23 1.47
C GLU A 605 15.85 15.04 0.15
N HIS A 606 15.18 15.25 -0.99
CA HIS A 606 15.78 15.08 -2.31
C HIS A 606 16.87 16.12 -2.61
N PHE A 607 16.64 17.40 -2.29
CA PHE A 607 17.62 18.46 -2.55
C PHE A 607 18.67 18.62 -1.44
N GLY A 608 18.38 18.15 -0.22
CA GLY A 608 19.31 18.21 0.91
C GLY A 608 19.89 19.62 1.13
N ALA A 609 21.22 19.70 1.23
CA ALA A 609 21.93 20.97 1.45
C ALA A 609 21.79 21.97 0.28
N GLU A 610 21.46 21.50 -0.92
CA GLU A 610 21.36 22.36 -2.11
C GLU A 610 19.98 23.00 -2.27
N LEU A 611 19.04 22.75 -1.34
CA LEU A 611 17.68 23.28 -1.37
C LEU A 611 17.59 24.80 -1.64
N PRO A 612 18.38 25.69 -1.01
CA PRO A 612 18.29 27.13 -1.27
C PRO A 612 18.59 27.49 -2.72
N SER A 613 19.47 26.74 -3.38
CA SER A 613 19.88 26.97 -4.77
C SER A 613 18.96 26.28 -5.79
N LYS A 614 18.48 25.07 -5.48
CA LYS A 614 17.71 24.23 -6.40
C LYS A 614 16.21 24.48 -6.34
N ALA A 615 15.69 24.96 -5.21
CA ALA A 615 14.28 25.31 -5.00
C ALA A 615 14.16 26.67 -4.28
N PRO A 616 14.62 27.78 -4.90
CA PRO A 616 14.70 29.09 -4.24
C PRO A 616 13.34 29.59 -3.76
N LYS A 617 12.24 29.32 -4.50
CA LYS A 617 10.89 29.71 -4.08
C LYS A 617 10.45 29.04 -2.78
N LEU A 618 10.83 27.78 -2.55
CA LEU A 618 10.53 27.09 -1.29
C LEU A 618 11.35 27.70 -0.14
N TRP A 619 12.62 28.02 -0.39
CA TRP A 619 13.47 28.69 0.58
C TRP A 619 12.92 30.07 1.00
N GLU A 620 12.46 30.84 0.01
CA GLU A 620 11.78 32.13 0.22
C GLU A 620 10.52 31.96 1.09
N PHE A 621 9.70 30.93 0.85
CA PHE A 621 8.52 30.69 1.69
C PHE A 621 8.85 30.31 3.14
N ILE A 622 10.01 29.68 3.40
CA ILE A 622 10.42 29.28 4.74
C ILE A 622 11.03 30.45 5.51
N VAL A 623 11.92 31.22 4.86
CA VAL A 623 12.77 32.21 5.55
C VAL A 623 12.41 33.66 5.20
N GLY A 624 11.89 33.92 4.00
CA GLY A 624 11.74 35.26 3.43
C GLY A 624 10.96 36.22 4.32
N GLN A 625 9.72 35.87 4.69
CA GLN A 625 8.89 36.73 5.55
C GLN A 625 9.48 36.93 6.95
N LEU A 626 10.18 35.94 7.50
CA LEU A 626 10.80 36.06 8.82
C LEU A 626 11.98 37.04 8.79
N SER A 627 12.82 36.95 7.76
CA SER A 627 13.94 37.87 7.56
C SER A 627 13.50 39.30 7.28
N GLU A 628 12.35 39.49 6.63
CA GLU A 628 11.80 40.83 6.37
C GLU A 628 11.09 41.44 7.59
N ALA A 629 10.41 40.61 8.39
CA ALA A 629 9.57 41.07 9.50
C ALA A 629 10.30 41.21 10.84
N ILE A 630 11.41 40.49 11.03
CA ILE A 630 12.12 40.41 12.32
C ILE A 630 13.61 40.67 12.08
N ASP A 631 14.11 41.79 12.62
CA ASP A 631 15.55 41.99 12.79
C ASP A 631 15.96 41.43 14.16
N PRO A 632 16.69 40.31 14.24
CA PRO A 632 17.08 39.70 15.51
C PRO A 632 18.00 40.60 16.35
N TYR A 633 18.64 41.62 15.77
CA TYR A 633 19.51 42.55 16.48
C TYR A 633 18.78 43.78 17.03
N ASN A 634 17.60 44.09 16.49
CA ASN A 634 16.78 45.25 16.88
C ASN A 634 15.35 44.85 17.34
N PHE A 635 15.15 43.58 17.71
CA PHE A 635 13.84 43.09 18.13
C PHE A 635 13.42 43.66 19.48
N ASP A 636 12.44 44.58 19.47
CA ASP A 636 11.77 45.07 20.67
C ASP A 636 10.33 44.52 20.73
N SER A 637 10.08 43.64 21.69
CA SER A 637 8.75 43.05 21.91
C SER A 637 7.69 44.10 22.24
N ASN A 638 8.05 45.20 22.90
CA ASN A 638 7.09 46.21 23.33
C ASN A 638 6.55 47.08 22.18
N VAL A 639 7.30 47.19 21.08
CA VAL A 639 6.86 47.90 19.87
C VAL A 639 5.79 47.10 19.11
N LEU A 640 5.81 45.77 19.23
CA LEU A 640 4.90 44.86 18.53
C LEU A 640 3.55 44.69 19.25
N TYR A 641 3.54 44.74 20.59
CA TYR A 641 2.30 44.63 21.39
C TYR A 641 1.53 45.95 21.55
N ASN A 642 2.16 47.10 21.28
CA ASN A 642 1.53 48.44 21.37
C ASN A 642 0.98 48.96 20.02
N ARG A 643 0.79 48.09 19.02
CA ARG A 643 0.19 48.42 17.72
C ARG A 643 -1.15 47.75 17.49
#